data_AF-A0AAD6DZU2-F1
#
_entry.id   AF-A0AAD6DZU2-F1
#
_cell.length_a   1.000
_cell.length_b   1.000
_cell.length_c   1.000
_cell.angle_alpha   90.00
_cell.angle_beta   90.00
_cell.angle_gamma   90.00
#
_symmetry.space_group_name_H-M   'P 1'
#
loop_
_entity.id
_entity.type
_entity.pdbx_description
1 polymer ?
#
loop_
_entity_poly.entity_id
_entity_poly.type
_entity_poly.pdbx_seq_one_letter_code
_entity_poly.pdbx_strand_id
1 'polypeptide(L)'
;MQNFIWALLGLAIVPQALAADTLSTSGFNLCMTDSAINVQKMDVTYTRSTGVVVFDVAGTNAMEQNVSASITVTAYGNELYKKEFDPCGTEIHVDQLCPVPKGTFKASGSMEVPSQYASQIPGIAFNIPDLDGQAKLVLKSKGAQKNVACIQSELSNGHSTNVVGVKYASAGIAAGALALSGISAIGSAGTVGTPSSSPGFGDVMGWFHSMATNGMLSVAYPQVYRSFSSNFMWSTGMIPWPGLLQSIDKFRESTGGNLTTESYDYLKNSSTTQSSSSSTNTTKRSWDYTIEFGTMVARSIDASADASVSNSSSSSDESKSSSTVSDLKQVAQELMVPSADVFMMVLLIFAIVIAVVVVGILLMKVVLELWALYGNFPNKLTDFRKDYWGLMARTITNMILVLYSIWVLYCVYQLRKGDSWAAKLLAAITLSLFTAVLLFFAIRIVYMARKYKKVEGDTDSLYEDKETWKKYSLFYDNYKKDFWWLFIPVIVYALVKGCIIAGGEGHGLFQSVGQLACEILLLGLLVWSRPYATKASMGINIAVQVVRVLSIACVLVFVEELGLSQTTKTVTGIVLIVVQSTLTAVLAILIAVNAFISCCRENPHAKRRREAEKANRDIDDLTPLDARDSLLMDHPQRKQYAEMSNFNFTGPYESYRDEPKRAGSPGNNERDGLVRNDYGIAHGRSISPDSHRSRSSIEGRRPTAPGYGMAY
;
A
#
# COMPACT_ATOMS: atom_id res chain seq x y z
N MET A 1 13.75 19.35 10.37
CA MET A 1 14.47 18.09 10.61
C MET A 1 14.40 17.64 12.07
N GLN A 2 14.64 18.51 13.07
CA GLN A 2 14.52 18.15 14.50
C GLN A 2 13.16 17.56 14.90
N ASN A 3 12.04 18.13 14.44
CA ASN A 3 10.71 17.62 14.80
C ASN A 3 10.39 16.22 14.21
N PHE A 4 11.11 15.82 13.15
CA PHE A 4 10.99 14.48 12.56
C PHE A 4 11.75 13.43 13.38
N ILE A 5 12.87 13.83 14.00
CA ILE A 5 13.66 12.97 14.90
C ILE A 5 12.87 12.70 16.19
N TRP A 6 12.18 13.71 16.72
CA TRP A 6 11.31 13.56 17.90
C TRP A 6 10.08 12.68 17.63
N ALA A 7 9.52 12.72 16.42
CA ALA A 7 8.42 11.82 16.02
C ALA A 7 8.88 10.36 15.87
N LEU A 8 10.13 10.13 15.41
CA LEU A 8 10.74 8.80 15.35
C LEU A 8 11.03 8.21 16.74
N LEU A 9 11.39 9.05 17.72
CA LEU A 9 11.60 8.63 19.11
C LEU A 9 10.29 8.34 19.87
N GLY A 10 9.19 8.99 19.50
CA GLY A 10 7.88 8.79 20.16
C GLY A 10 7.18 7.47 19.83
N LEU A 11 7.57 6.79 18.75
CA LEU A 11 6.98 5.51 18.31
C LEU A 11 7.61 4.27 18.98
N ALA A 12 8.60 4.45 19.85
CA ALA A 12 9.32 3.36 20.52
C ALA A 12 8.64 2.86 21.83
N ILE A 13 7.47 3.38 22.19
CA ILE A 13 6.73 2.92 23.37
C ILE A 13 5.67 1.90 22.93
N VAL A 14 6.13 0.71 22.55
CA VAL A 14 5.26 -0.47 22.44
C VAL A 14 5.20 -1.09 23.84
N PRO A 15 4.01 -1.44 24.37
CA PRO A 15 3.93 -2.21 25.62
C PRO A 15 4.68 -3.53 25.40
N GLN A 16 5.75 -3.74 26.19
CA GLN A 16 6.39 -5.04 26.30
C GLN A 16 5.37 -5.98 26.95
N ALA A 17 4.56 -6.64 26.12
CA ALA A 17 3.82 -7.80 26.56
C ALA A 17 4.85 -8.79 27.10
N LEU A 18 4.62 -9.28 28.33
CA LEU A 18 5.38 -10.37 28.94
C LEU A 18 5.53 -11.50 27.93
N ALA A 19 6.70 -11.59 27.30
CA ALA A 19 6.96 -12.54 26.23
C ALA A 19 7.07 -13.94 26.82
N ALA A 20 6.37 -14.89 26.19
CA ALA A 20 6.57 -16.30 26.49
C ALA A 20 7.94 -16.70 25.91
N ASP A 21 8.89 -17.00 26.78
CA ASP A 21 10.27 -17.43 26.47
C ASP A 21 10.31 -18.89 25.96
N THR A 22 9.46 -19.22 24.99
CA THR A 22 9.21 -20.59 24.51
C THR A 22 9.38 -20.72 23.00
N LEU A 23 10.03 -21.79 22.56
CA LEU A 23 10.11 -22.20 21.15
C LEU A 23 9.33 -23.49 20.96
N SER A 24 8.35 -23.48 20.07
CA SER A 24 7.52 -24.64 19.73
C SER A 24 7.67 -25.02 18.26
N THR A 25 7.50 -26.29 17.94
CA THR A 25 7.41 -26.76 16.55
C THR A 25 6.06 -26.40 15.91
N SER A 26 6.06 -25.91 14.68
CA SER A 26 4.85 -25.63 13.88
C SER A 26 4.74 -26.59 12.70
N GLY A 27 4.05 -27.73 12.93
CA GLY A 27 3.90 -28.79 11.93
C GLY A 27 5.23 -29.50 11.59
N PHE A 28 5.18 -30.47 10.69
CA PHE A 28 6.37 -31.20 10.24
C PHE A 28 6.25 -31.65 8.79
N ASN A 29 7.41 -31.78 8.14
CA ASN A 29 7.58 -32.30 6.80
C ASN A 29 8.53 -33.50 6.85
N LEU A 30 8.24 -34.54 6.06
CA LEU A 30 9.14 -35.67 5.90
C LEU A 30 10.20 -35.32 4.84
N CYS A 31 11.47 -35.36 5.19
CA CYS A 31 12.58 -35.07 4.26
C CYS A 31 13.06 -36.29 3.47
N MET A 32 12.35 -37.43 3.58
CA MET A 32 12.57 -38.63 2.78
C MET A 32 11.23 -39.23 2.35
N THR A 33 11.17 -39.75 1.12
CA THR A 33 9.98 -40.38 0.54
C THR A 33 9.77 -41.82 1.03
N ASP A 34 10.86 -42.57 1.27
CA ASP A 34 10.82 -43.96 1.74
C ASP A 34 11.19 -44.07 3.23
N SER A 35 10.36 -43.51 4.12
CA SER A 35 10.56 -43.63 5.57
C SER A 35 9.99 -44.94 6.11
N ALA A 36 10.82 -45.77 6.75
CA ALA A 36 10.39 -47.00 7.42
C ALA A 36 9.54 -46.73 8.69
N ILE A 37 9.74 -45.55 9.30
CA ILE A 37 8.93 -45.02 10.40
C ILE A 37 8.13 -43.85 9.86
N ASN A 38 6.81 -43.93 9.91
CA ASN A 38 5.92 -42.87 9.48
C ASN A 38 5.45 -42.07 10.70
N VAL A 39 5.75 -40.77 10.73
CA VAL A 39 5.39 -39.90 11.86
C VAL A 39 4.03 -39.26 11.62
N GLN A 40 3.16 -39.39 12.61
CA GLN A 40 1.79 -38.86 12.57
C GLN A 40 1.63 -37.61 13.43
N LYS A 41 2.42 -37.47 14.50
CA LYS A 41 2.41 -36.31 15.39
C LYS A 41 3.83 -36.02 15.86
N MET A 42 4.21 -34.74 15.86
CA MET A 42 5.48 -34.28 16.41
C MET A 42 5.28 -32.87 16.97
N ASP A 43 5.11 -32.79 18.29
CA ASP A 43 5.08 -31.53 19.02
C ASP A 43 6.27 -31.48 19.98
N VAL A 44 7.12 -30.47 19.83
CA VAL A 44 8.28 -30.24 20.70
C VAL A 44 8.26 -28.78 21.14
N THR A 45 8.31 -28.54 22.44
CA THR A 45 8.33 -27.20 23.04
C THR A 45 9.53 -27.07 23.97
N TYR A 46 10.36 -26.08 23.72
CA TYR A 46 11.48 -25.69 24.57
C TYR A 46 11.14 -24.42 25.33
N THR A 47 11.31 -24.43 26.65
CA THR A 47 11.12 -23.26 27.51
C THR A 47 12.46 -22.78 28.04
N ARG A 48 12.85 -21.55 27.70
CA ARG A 48 14.16 -20.98 28.07
C ARG A 48 14.29 -20.76 29.58
N SER A 49 13.21 -20.36 30.26
CA SER A 49 13.23 -20.07 31.69
C SER A 49 13.48 -21.29 32.56
N THR A 50 13.01 -22.47 32.13
CA THR A 50 13.21 -23.74 32.83
C THR A 50 14.33 -24.59 32.22
N GLY A 51 14.73 -24.31 30.98
CA GLY A 51 15.68 -25.14 30.24
C GLY A 51 15.13 -26.51 29.83
N VAL A 52 13.80 -26.69 29.89
CA VAL A 52 13.14 -27.99 29.65
C VAL A 52 12.58 -28.05 28.22
N VAL A 53 12.82 -29.17 27.54
CA VAL A 53 12.14 -29.58 26.31
C VAL A 53 11.05 -30.57 26.67
N VAL A 54 9.80 -30.26 26.32
CA VAL A 54 8.66 -31.18 26.38
C VAL A 54 8.39 -31.68 24.97
N PHE A 55 8.27 -32.99 24.78
CA PHE A 55 7.99 -33.60 23.48
C PHE A 55 6.78 -34.54 23.56
N ASP A 56 6.00 -34.58 22.48
CA ASP A 56 4.90 -35.50 22.24
C ASP A 56 4.96 -35.95 20.77
N VAL A 57 5.34 -37.21 20.55
CA VAL A 57 5.60 -37.79 19.24
C VAL A 57 4.76 -39.05 19.07
N ALA A 58 4.09 -39.20 17.93
CA ALA A 58 3.35 -40.40 17.58
C ALA A 58 3.64 -40.81 16.14
N GLY A 59 3.65 -42.11 15.89
CA GLY A 59 3.91 -42.64 14.55
C GLY A 59 3.59 -44.11 14.43
N THR A 60 3.85 -44.66 13.25
CA THR A 60 3.75 -46.09 12.94
C THR A 60 5.08 -46.61 12.41
N ASN A 61 5.40 -47.84 12.76
CA ASN A 61 6.63 -48.49 12.35
C ASN A 61 6.33 -49.93 11.88
N ALA A 62 6.90 -50.33 10.75
CA ALA A 62 6.62 -51.63 10.13
C ALA A 62 7.35 -52.79 10.82
N MET A 63 8.54 -52.54 11.41
CA MET A 63 9.38 -53.55 12.05
C MET A 63 10.06 -52.98 13.29
N GLU A 64 10.17 -53.79 14.33
CA GLU A 64 10.89 -53.42 15.55
C GLU A 64 12.38 -53.24 15.25
N GLN A 65 12.95 -52.08 15.59
CA GLN A 65 14.34 -51.77 15.30
C GLN A 65 14.94 -50.77 16.28
N ASN A 66 16.23 -50.93 16.56
CA ASN A 66 17.01 -49.97 17.33
C ASN A 66 17.49 -48.85 16.42
N VAL A 67 17.20 -47.61 16.84
CA VAL A 67 17.54 -46.41 16.09
C VAL A 67 18.54 -45.54 16.86
N SER A 68 19.28 -44.74 16.13
CA SER A 68 20.08 -43.62 16.63
C SER A 68 19.52 -42.33 16.03
N ALA A 69 19.48 -41.25 16.81
CA ALA A 69 18.84 -40.01 16.45
C ALA A 69 19.88 -38.89 16.29
N SER A 70 19.80 -38.15 15.20
CA SER A 70 20.58 -36.92 14.98
C SER A 70 19.62 -35.74 14.91
N ILE A 71 19.70 -34.86 15.90
CA ILE A 71 18.96 -33.60 15.91
C ILE A 71 19.87 -32.47 15.44
N THR A 72 19.37 -31.67 14.51
CA THR A 72 20.04 -30.50 13.98
C THR A 72 19.08 -29.32 14.01
N VAL A 73 19.42 -28.28 14.76
CA VAL A 73 18.67 -27.04 14.81
C VAL A 73 19.42 -26.00 14.00
N THR A 74 18.74 -25.50 12.98
CA THR A 74 19.24 -24.42 12.13
C THR A 74 18.32 -23.21 12.30
N ALA A 75 18.88 -22.02 12.44
CA ALA A 75 18.11 -20.79 12.43
C ALA A 75 18.83 -19.73 11.60
N TYR A 76 18.07 -18.96 10.83
CA TYR A 76 18.57 -17.95 9.90
C TYR A 76 19.70 -18.50 9.02
N GLY A 77 19.49 -19.69 8.46
CA GLY A 77 20.44 -20.38 7.57
C GLY A 77 21.71 -20.92 8.24
N ASN A 78 21.91 -20.73 9.54
CA ASN A 78 23.07 -21.21 10.27
C ASN A 78 22.72 -22.44 11.12
N GLU A 79 23.58 -23.46 11.11
CA GLU A 79 23.49 -24.59 12.05
C GLU A 79 23.89 -24.11 13.44
N LEU A 80 22.92 -24.02 14.36
CA LEU A 80 23.15 -23.57 15.72
C LEU A 80 23.46 -24.72 16.67
N TYR A 81 22.90 -25.90 16.39
CA TYR A 81 23.06 -27.07 17.25
C TYR A 81 22.97 -28.34 16.43
N LYS A 82 23.89 -29.27 16.69
CA LYS A 82 23.87 -30.61 16.12
C LYS A 82 24.35 -31.61 17.16
N LYS A 83 23.51 -32.58 17.48
CA LYS A 83 23.86 -33.67 18.40
C LYS A 83 23.29 -34.99 17.88
N GLU A 84 24.13 -36.01 17.90
CA GLU A 84 23.72 -37.39 17.69
C GLU A 84 23.61 -38.06 19.06
N PHE A 85 22.49 -38.74 19.31
CA PHE A 85 22.19 -39.41 20.56
C PHE A 85 21.45 -40.72 20.30
N ASP A 86 21.55 -41.63 21.25
CA ASP A 86 20.82 -42.88 21.25
C ASP A 86 19.58 -42.73 22.15
N PRO A 87 18.34 -42.78 21.62
CA PRO A 87 17.14 -42.66 22.42
C PRO A 87 17.01 -43.77 23.48
N CYS A 88 17.76 -44.85 23.34
CA CYS A 88 17.81 -45.99 24.26
C CYS A 88 19.05 -46.00 25.14
N GLY A 89 19.93 -45.00 24.97
CA GLY A 89 21.13 -44.84 25.76
C GLY A 89 20.85 -44.24 27.13
N THR A 90 21.93 -43.93 27.85
CA THR A 90 21.89 -43.35 29.19
C THR A 90 21.84 -41.82 29.20
N GLU A 91 22.15 -41.15 28.09
CA GLU A 91 22.15 -39.67 28.01
C GLU A 91 20.75 -39.07 27.83
N ILE A 92 19.98 -39.61 26.87
CA ILE A 92 18.63 -39.15 26.52
C ILE A 92 17.77 -40.40 26.41
N HIS A 93 17.22 -40.84 27.54
CA HIS A 93 16.45 -42.08 27.62
C HIS A 93 14.96 -41.80 27.39
N VAL A 94 14.39 -42.42 26.36
CA VAL A 94 12.94 -42.38 26.09
C VAL A 94 12.43 -43.81 26.07
N ASP A 95 11.93 -44.28 27.22
CA ASP A 95 11.49 -45.67 27.45
C ASP A 95 10.54 -46.19 26.34
N GLN A 96 9.68 -45.30 25.84
CA GLN A 96 8.62 -45.59 24.88
C GLN A 96 9.13 -45.79 23.44
N LEU A 97 10.39 -45.48 23.16
CA LEU A 97 11.02 -45.61 21.84
C LEU A 97 12.10 -46.70 21.81
N CYS A 98 12.18 -47.56 22.84
CA CYS A 98 13.34 -48.42 23.08
C CYS A 98 13.03 -49.88 23.39
N PRO A 99 13.05 -50.76 22.36
CA PRO A 99 13.18 -50.48 20.92
C PRO A 99 11.92 -49.80 20.34
N VAL A 100 12.03 -49.18 19.16
CA VAL A 100 10.84 -48.59 18.50
C VAL A 100 9.90 -49.74 18.14
N PRO A 101 8.70 -49.83 18.73
CA PRO A 101 7.88 -51.02 18.62
C PRO A 101 7.29 -51.15 17.22
N LYS A 102 6.95 -52.38 16.82
CA LYS A 102 6.19 -52.65 15.60
C LYS A 102 4.72 -52.21 15.81
N GLY A 103 4.16 -51.48 14.84
CA GLY A 103 2.81 -50.92 14.91
C GLY A 103 2.81 -49.45 15.28
N THR A 104 1.72 -48.97 15.88
CA THR A 104 1.56 -47.57 16.30
C THR A 104 2.25 -47.34 17.64
N PHE A 105 3.04 -46.27 17.75
CA PHE A 105 3.67 -45.85 18.99
C PHE A 105 3.30 -44.41 19.34
N LYS A 106 3.34 -44.11 20.65
CA LYS A 106 3.22 -42.76 21.21
C LYS A 106 4.28 -42.61 22.27
N ALA A 107 5.07 -41.55 22.17
CA ALA A 107 6.11 -41.22 23.11
C ALA A 107 5.94 -39.77 23.57
N SER A 108 5.81 -39.56 24.87
CA SER A 108 5.74 -38.23 25.47
C SER A 108 6.61 -38.16 26.71
N GLY A 109 7.28 -37.03 26.88
CA GLY A 109 8.22 -36.83 27.97
C GLY A 109 8.75 -35.41 28.04
N SER A 110 9.60 -35.18 29.04
CA SER A 110 10.30 -33.92 29.24
C SER A 110 11.76 -34.19 29.55
N MET A 111 12.65 -33.36 29.01
CA MET A 111 14.10 -33.47 29.20
C MET A 111 14.68 -32.09 29.50
N GLU A 112 15.59 -32.02 30.47
CA GLU A 112 16.39 -30.81 30.71
C GLU A 112 17.54 -30.71 29.71
N VAL A 113 17.67 -29.56 29.07
CA VAL A 113 18.77 -29.26 28.15
C VAL A 113 19.93 -28.70 28.96
N PRO A 114 21.13 -29.31 28.92
CA PRO A 114 22.29 -28.79 29.62
C PRO A 114 22.58 -27.32 29.25
N SER A 115 22.98 -26.52 30.25
CA SER A 115 23.23 -25.08 30.11
C SER A 115 24.27 -24.72 29.04
N GLN A 116 25.20 -25.65 28.76
CA GLN A 116 26.19 -25.53 27.69
C GLN A 116 25.56 -25.42 26.29
N TYR A 117 24.40 -26.06 26.07
CA TYR A 117 23.68 -26.01 24.80
C TYR A 117 22.60 -24.92 24.81
N ALA A 118 21.93 -24.71 25.94
CA ALA A 118 20.94 -23.64 26.09
C ALA A 118 21.54 -22.24 25.85
N SER A 119 22.82 -22.04 26.22
CA SER A 119 23.53 -20.77 26.01
C SER A 119 23.92 -20.48 24.56
N GLN A 120 23.92 -21.49 23.68
CA GLN A 120 24.20 -21.31 22.25
C GLN A 120 22.99 -20.80 21.46
N ILE A 121 21.78 -20.91 22.02
CA ILE A 121 20.57 -20.39 21.39
C ILE A 121 20.55 -18.87 21.61
N PRO A 122 20.69 -18.05 20.54
CA PRO A 122 20.72 -16.60 20.70
C PRO A 122 19.39 -16.10 21.27
N GLY A 123 19.44 -15.19 22.25
CA GLY A 123 18.25 -14.60 22.85
C GLY A 123 17.31 -13.89 21.84
N ILE A 124 17.85 -13.58 20.67
CA ILE A 124 17.14 -13.03 19.52
C ILE A 124 16.04 -14.00 19.01
N ALA A 125 16.26 -15.31 19.06
CA ALA A 125 15.31 -16.31 18.57
C ALA A 125 13.97 -16.32 19.32
N PHE A 126 13.96 -15.83 20.57
CA PHE A 126 12.74 -15.74 21.38
C PHE A 126 11.97 -14.45 21.13
N ASN A 127 12.65 -13.38 20.67
CA ASN A 127 12.06 -12.05 20.55
C ASN A 127 11.70 -11.63 19.12
N ILE A 128 12.37 -12.17 18.10
CA ILE A 128 12.07 -11.82 16.70
C ILE A 128 10.79 -12.55 16.27
N PRO A 129 9.73 -11.84 15.85
CA PRO A 129 8.52 -12.46 15.32
C PRO A 129 8.81 -13.20 14.00
N ASP A 130 8.02 -14.24 13.69
CA ASP A 130 8.18 -15.09 12.50
C ASP A 130 9.63 -15.61 12.36
N LEU A 131 10.10 -16.28 13.41
CA LEU A 131 11.42 -16.89 13.47
C LEU A 131 11.64 -17.82 12.26
N ASP A 132 12.69 -17.55 11.49
CA ASP A 132 13.14 -18.43 10.42
C ASP A 132 14.07 -19.50 11.00
N GLY A 133 13.46 -20.47 11.70
CA GLY A 133 14.13 -21.58 12.36
C GLY A 133 13.54 -22.92 11.93
N GLN A 134 14.38 -23.93 11.82
CA GLN A 134 13.96 -25.30 11.52
C GLN A 134 14.76 -26.30 12.38
N ALA A 135 14.05 -27.28 12.93
CA ALA A 135 14.61 -28.43 13.61
C ALA A 135 14.49 -29.65 12.69
N LYS A 136 15.62 -30.29 12.41
CA LYS A 136 15.71 -31.52 11.62
C LYS A 136 16.09 -32.68 12.51
N LEU A 137 15.27 -33.73 12.52
CA LEU A 137 15.50 -34.98 13.21
C LEU A 137 15.70 -36.11 12.19
N VAL A 138 16.87 -36.73 12.22
CA VAL A 138 17.19 -37.89 11.36
C VAL A 138 17.36 -39.12 12.24
N LEU A 139 16.58 -40.16 11.97
CA LEU A 139 16.71 -41.45 12.64
C LEU A 139 17.48 -42.41 11.72
N LYS A 140 18.51 -43.07 12.25
CA LYS A 140 19.32 -44.09 11.57
C LYS A 140 19.19 -45.43 12.27
N SER A 141 19.09 -46.51 11.51
CA SER A 141 19.14 -47.87 12.07
C SER A 141 20.55 -48.18 12.58
N LYS A 142 20.69 -48.69 13.82
CA LYS A 142 22.00 -49.05 14.39
C LYS A 142 22.71 -50.16 13.63
N GLY A 143 21.97 -51.09 13.02
CA GLY A 143 22.55 -52.22 12.30
C GLY A 143 23.07 -51.86 10.91
N ALA A 144 22.23 -51.20 10.10
CA ALA A 144 22.53 -50.92 8.70
C ALA A 144 23.10 -49.51 8.43
N GLN A 145 23.15 -48.62 9.44
CA GLN A 145 23.50 -47.19 9.29
C GLN A 145 22.69 -46.47 8.19
N LYS A 146 21.53 -47.01 7.83
CA LYS A 146 20.61 -46.44 6.85
C LYS A 146 19.65 -45.49 7.57
N ASN A 147 19.38 -44.33 6.95
CA ASN A 147 18.35 -43.40 7.42
C ASN A 147 16.98 -44.10 7.34
N VAL A 148 16.30 -44.22 8.47
CA VAL A 148 14.98 -44.87 8.58
C VAL A 148 13.83 -43.86 8.66
N ALA A 149 14.11 -42.64 9.12
CA ALA A 149 13.20 -41.51 9.06
C ALA A 149 13.96 -40.19 9.03
N CYS A 150 13.35 -39.19 8.40
CA CYS A 150 13.88 -37.84 8.31
C CYS A 150 12.69 -36.89 8.47
N ILE A 151 12.70 -36.09 9.52
CA ILE A 151 11.61 -35.18 9.86
C ILE A 151 12.22 -33.79 10.00
N GLN A 152 11.54 -32.81 9.44
CA GLN A 152 11.93 -31.41 9.52
C GLN A 152 10.71 -30.61 9.97
N SER A 153 10.88 -29.82 11.00
CA SER A 153 9.83 -29.00 11.59
C SER A 153 10.29 -27.56 11.68
N GLU A 154 9.40 -26.62 11.39
CA GLU A 154 9.67 -25.19 11.58
C GLU A 154 9.54 -24.84 13.07
N LEU A 155 10.38 -23.94 13.54
CA LEU A 155 10.40 -23.46 14.92
C LEU A 155 9.70 -22.10 14.99
N SER A 156 8.77 -21.97 15.92
CA SER A 156 8.02 -20.75 16.18
C SER A 156 8.17 -20.33 17.63
N ASN A 157 8.32 -19.04 17.88
CA ASN A 157 8.26 -18.42 19.21
C ASN A 157 6.85 -17.89 19.55
N GLY A 158 5.83 -18.20 18.74
CA GLY A 158 4.47 -17.71 18.93
C GLY A 158 4.26 -16.23 18.60
N HIS A 159 5.30 -15.51 18.20
CA HIS A 159 5.21 -14.11 17.76
C HIS A 159 5.14 -14.04 16.24
N SER A 160 4.24 -13.21 15.71
CA SER A 160 4.11 -12.97 14.27
C SER A 160 3.90 -11.49 13.95
N THR A 161 4.45 -11.06 12.82
CA THR A 161 4.23 -9.74 12.22
C THR A 161 2.94 -9.69 11.39
N ASN A 162 2.34 -10.84 11.07
CA ASN A 162 1.01 -10.91 10.46
C ASN A 162 -0.06 -10.73 11.53
N VAL A 163 -0.50 -9.50 11.73
CA VAL A 163 -1.42 -9.14 12.82
C VAL A 163 -2.72 -8.62 12.22
N VAL A 164 -3.82 -9.28 12.56
CA VAL A 164 -5.17 -8.92 12.09
C VAL A 164 -5.50 -7.45 12.40
N GLY A 165 -5.05 -6.93 13.55
CA GLY A 165 -5.20 -5.52 13.91
C GLY A 165 -4.56 -4.55 12.91
N VAL A 166 -3.41 -4.88 12.31
CA VAL A 166 -2.75 -4.05 11.29
C VAL A 166 -3.55 -4.02 9.99
N LYS A 167 -4.17 -5.14 9.60
CA LYS A 167 -5.06 -5.22 8.42
C LYS A 167 -6.25 -4.28 8.57
N TYR A 168 -6.93 -4.31 9.72
CA TYR A 168 -8.06 -3.42 9.98
C TYR A 168 -7.64 -1.96 10.19
N ALA A 169 -6.52 -1.70 10.86
CA ALA A 169 -6.02 -0.34 11.04
C ALA A 169 -5.64 0.31 9.70
N SER A 170 -4.92 -0.41 8.83
CA SER A 170 -4.58 0.07 7.49
C SER A 170 -5.82 0.28 6.61
N ALA A 171 -6.79 -0.63 6.65
CA ALA A 171 -8.09 -0.44 5.99
C ALA A 171 -8.84 0.79 6.53
N GLY A 172 -8.81 1.02 7.85
CA GLY A 172 -9.38 2.20 8.49
C GLY A 172 -8.72 3.51 8.06
N ILE A 173 -7.38 3.52 7.91
CA ILE A 173 -6.63 4.69 7.40
C ILE A 173 -7.05 4.98 5.95
N ALA A 174 -7.17 3.96 5.10
CA ALA A 174 -7.64 4.13 3.72
C ALA A 174 -9.08 4.64 3.66
N ALA A 175 -9.98 4.09 4.47
CA ALA A 175 -11.37 4.55 4.56
C ALA A 175 -11.46 6.01 5.06
N GLY A 176 -10.65 6.38 6.05
CA GLY A 176 -10.53 7.76 6.54
C GLY A 176 -10.03 8.71 5.46
N ALA A 177 -9.00 8.33 4.69
CA ALA A 177 -8.50 9.11 3.57
C ALA A 177 -9.55 9.28 2.46
N LEU A 178 -10.35 8.25 2.18
CA LEU A 178 -11.47 8.31 1.24
C LEU A 178 -12.54 9.28 1.71
N ALA A 179 -12.94 9.19 2.98
CA ALA A 179 -13.93 10.08 3.57
C ALA A 179 -13.49 11.55 3.50
N LEU A 180 -12.23 11.85 3.85
CA LEU A 180 -11.68 13.21 3.75
C LEU A 180 -11.59 13.71 2.31
N SER A 181 -11.23 12.84 1.38
CA SER A 181 -11.20 13.17 -0.05
C SER A 181 -12.61 13.50 -0.57
N GLY A 182 -13.62 12.74 -0.12
CA GLY A 182 -15.04 12.98 -0.44
C GLY A 182 -15.59 14.28 0.16
N ILE A 183 -15.31 14.54 1.45
CA ILE A 183 -15.74 15.77 2.13
C ILE A 183 -15.10 16.99 1.47
N SER A 184 -13.82 16.91 1.10
CA SER A 184 -13.11 17.99 0.40
C SER A 184 -13.73 18.28 -0.96
N ALA A 185 -14.11 17.24 -1.72
CA ALA A 185 -14.78 17.38 -3.02
C ALA A 185 -16.20 18.00 -2.92
N ILE A 186 -16.91 17.77 -1.81
CA ILE A 186 -18.23 18.38 -1.54
C ILE A 186 -18.08 19.82 -1.02
N GLY A 187 -17.07 20.08 -0.17
CA GLY A 187 -16.78 21.40 0.39
C GLY A 187 -16.24 22.41 -0.62
N SER A 188 -15.47 21.94 -1.61
CA SER A 188 -14.94 22.73 -2.72
C SER A 188 -15.91 22.87 -3.90
N ALA A 189 -17.16 22.40 -3.77
CA ALA A 189 -18.21 22.60 -4.76
C ALA A 189 -18.51 24.10 -4.95
N GLY A 190 -17.70 24.77 -5.77
CA GLY A 190 -17.71 26.22 -6.00
C GLY A 190 -16.33 26.86 -6.19
N THR A 191 -15.23 26.21 -5.80
CA THR A 191 -13.86 26.73 -5.96
C THR A 191 -13.05 25.82 -6.87
N VAL A 192 -12.87 26.25 -8.12
CA VAL A 192 -12.02 25.58 -9.11
C VAL A 192 -10.54 25.78 -8.70
N GLY A 193 -9.72 24.72 -8.75
CA GLY A 193 -8.27 24.83 -8.60
C GLY A 193 -7.71 24.98 -7.18
N THR A 194 -8.41 24.54 -6.14
CA THR A 194 -7.84 24.45 -4.77
C THR A 194 -7.29 23.04 -4.50
N PRO A 195 -5.98 22.80 -4.67
CA PRO A 195 -5.38 21.50 -4.38
C PRO A 195 -5.45 21.17 -2.88
N SER A 196 -5.73 19.90 -2.56
CA SER A 196 -5.67 19.41 -1.18
C SER A 196 -4.25 19.47 -0.63
N SER A 197 -4.11 19.86 0.64
CA SER A 197 -2.82 19.93 1.34
C SER A 197 -2.49 18.67 2.14
N SER A 198 -3.40 17.69 2.19
CA SER A 198 -3.23 16.42 2.90
C SER A 198 -3.06 15.25 1.93
N PRO A 199 -2.48 14.11 2.38
CA PRO A 199 -2.47 12.87 1.59
C PRO A 199 -3.89 12.51 1.14
N GLY A 200 -4.06 12.24 -0.15
CA GLY A 200 -5.32 11.78 -0.71
C GLY A 200 -5.50 10.27 -0.55
N PHE A 201 -6.71 9.77 -0.85
CA PHE A 201 -6.95 8.31 -0.91
C PHE A 201 -6.00 7.58 -1.86
N GLY A 202 -5.72 8.17 -3.03
CA GLY A 202 -4.80 7.59 -4.01
C GLY A 202 -3.36 7.47 -3.51
N ASP A 203 -2.88 8.43 -2.70
CA ASP A 203 -1.53 8.40 -2.13
C ASP A 203 -1.40 7.27 -1.10
N VAL A 204 -2.41 7.10 -0.25
CA VAL A 204 -2.47 6.05 0.77
C VAL A 204 -2.57 4.67 0.13
N MET A 205 -3.51 4.49 -0.81
CA MET A 205 -3.65 3.21 -1.52
C MET A 205 -2.39 2.90 -2.31
N GLY A 206 -1.82 3.86 -3.04
CA GLY A 206 -0.56 3.67 -3.75
C GLY A 206 0.60 3.30 -2.83
N TRP A 207 0.62 3.80 -1.60
CA TRP A 207 1.61 3.41 -0.59
C TRP A 207 1.41 1.97 -0.10
N PHE A 208 0.18 1.57 0.24
CA PHE A 208 -0.12 0.18 0.62
C PHE A 208 0.10 -0.81 -0.54
N HIS A 209 -0.26 -0.43 -1.77
CA HIS A 209 0.07 -1.19 -2.97
C HIS A 209 1.57 -1.42 -3.09
N SER A 210 2.39 -0.40 -2.78
CA SER A 210 3.84 -0.55 -2.82
C SER A 210 4.34 -1.55 -1.79
N MET A 211 3.77 -1.59 -0.58
CA MET A 211 4.15 -2.57 0.43
C MET A 211 3.79 -3.99 0.02
N ALA A 212 2.57 -4.18 -0.48
CA ALA A 212 2.10 -5.47 -0.96
C ALA A 212 2.94 -5.96 -2.16
N THR A 213 3.13 -5.11 -3.18
CA THR A 213 3.91 -5.46 -4.38
C THR A 213 5.39 -5.69 -4.10
N ASN A 214 5.97 -5.01 -3.09
CA ASN A 214 7.33 -5.29 -2.62
C ASN A 214 7.47 -6.66 -1.94
N GLY A 215 6.38 -7.26 -1.45
CA GLY A 215 6.36 -8.64 -0.95
C GLY A 215 6.02 -9.68 -2.03
N MET A 216 5.71 -9.26 -3.25
CA MET A 216 5.29 -10.13 -4.37
C MET A 216 6.42 -10.42 -5.38
N LEU A 217 7.62 -9.83 -5.21
CA LEU A 217 8.76 -10.12 -6.11
C LEU A 217 9.34 -11.50 -5.79
N SER A 218 9.83 -12.19 -6.81
CA SER A 218 10.46 -13.53 -6.82
C SER A 218 11.86 -13.50 -6.23
N VAL A 219 11.97 -13.14 -4.95
CA VAL A 219 13.23 -13.12 -4.18
C VAL A 219 13.08 -13.92 -2.90
N ALA A 220 14.18 -14.30 -2.26
CA ALA A 220 14.14 -15.06 -1.00
C ALA A 220 13.99 -14.11 0.19
N TYR A 221 12.75 -13.67 0.47
CA TYR A 221 12.47 -12.82 1.63
C TYR A 221 12.71 -13.57 2.95
N PRO A 222 13.19 -12.87 4.00
CA PRO A 222 13.08 -13.39 5.34
C PRO A 222 11.60 -13.49 5.76
N GLN A 223 11.23 -14.54 6.52
CA GLN A 223 9.85 -14.81 6.94
C GLN A 223 9.21 -13.59 7.63
N VAL A 224 9.96 -12.89 8.49
CA VAL A 224 9.53 -11.65 9.15
C VAL A 224 9.00 -10.59 8.17
N TYR A 225 9.69 -10.35 7.06
CA TYR A 225 9.25 -9.34 6.09
C TYR A 225 8.05 -9.83 5.29
N ARG A 226 8.06 -11.12 4.95
CA ARG A 226 6.99 -11.76 4.20
C ARG A 226 5.67 -11.68 4.96
N SER A 227 5.65 -12.10 6.22
CA SER A 227 4.47 -12.02 7.09
C SER A 227 4.04 -10.57 7.33
N PHE A 228 4.96 -9.60 7.43
CA PHE A 228 4.63 -8.19 7.55
C PHE A 228 3.92 -7.65 6.28
N SER A 229 4.47 -7.94 5.10
CA SER A 229 3.91 -7.49 3.82
C SER A 229 2.51 -8.07 3.56
N SER A 230 2.23 -9.27 4.08
CA SER A 230 0.93 -9.93 3.98
C SER A 230 -0.22 -9.10 4.59
N ASN A 231 0.07 -8.22 5.55
CA ASN A 231 -0.93 -7.33 6.16
C ASN A 231 -1.52 -6.31 5.19
N PHE A 232 -0.84 -6.01 4.08
CA PHE A 232 -1.26 -4.99 3.12
C PHE A 232 -1.84 -5.61 1.83
N MET A 233 -1.90 -6.94 1.72
CA MET A 233 -2.39 -7.64 0.53
C MET A 233 -3.88 -7.43 0.26
N TRP A 234 -4.67 -7.03 1.26
CA TRP A 234 -6.05 -6.59 1.05
C TRP A 234 -6.14 -5.39 0.10
N SER A 235 -5.11 -4.52 0.09
CA SER A 235 -5.08 -3.32 -0.77
C SER A 235 -4.94 -3.69 -2.26
N THR A 236 -4.36 -4.85 -2.55
CA THR A 236 -4.26 -5.38 -3.92
C THR A 236 -5.47 -6.26 -4.29
N GLY A 237 -6.48 -6.36 -3.42
CA GLY A 237 -7.68 -7.17 -3.66
C GLY A 237 -7.55 -8.65 -3.29
N MET A 238 -6.44 -9.08 -2.67
CA MET A 238 -6.32 -10.45 -2.14
C MET A 238 -6.96 -10.55 -0.76
N ILE A 239 -8.23 -10.94 -0.70
CA ILE A 239 -9.00 -11.11 0.55
C ILE A 239 -9.57 -12.54 0.63
N PRO A 240 -9.00 -13.44 1.45
CA PRO A 240 -9.43 -14.84 1.47
C PRO A 240 -10.91 -14.97 1.78
N TRP A 241 -11.68 -15.36 0.76
CA TRP A 241 -13.12 -15.53 0.87
C TRP A 241 -13.48 -16.95 0.37
N PRO A 242 -13.69 -17.90 1.29
CA PRO A 242 -13.90 -19.31 0.95
C PRO A 242 -15.02 -19.55 -0.07
N GLY A 243 -16.20 -18.93 0.14
CA GLY A 243 -17.34 -19.10 -0.77
C GLY A 243 -17.08 -18.53 -2.17
N LEU A 244 -16.32 -17.42 -2.27
CA LEU A 244 -15.90 -16.86 -3.55
C LEU A 244 -14.90 -17.79 -4.24
N LEU A 245 -13.89 -18.28 -3.52
CA LEU A 245 -12.86 -19.17 -4.07
C LEU A 245 -13.45 -20.49 -4.58
N GLN A 246 -14.35 -21.11 -3.82
CA GLN A 246 -15.06 -22.31 -4.28
C GLN A 246 -15.92 -22.06 -5.53
N SER A 247 -16.52 -20.87 -5.67
CA SER A 247 -17.25 -20.51 -6.88
C SER A 247 -16.33 -20.32 -8.09
N ILE A 248 -15.11 -19.82 -7.86
CA ILE A 248 -14.06 -19.68 -8.87
C ILE A 248 -13.53 -21.05 -9.28
N ASP A 249 -13.29 -21.96 -8.32
CA ASP A 249 -12.88 -23.34 -8.60
C ASP A 249 -13.90 -24.05 -9.52
N LYS A 250 -15.20 -23.93 -9.23
CA LYS A 250 -16.27 -24.45 -10.11
C LYS A 250 -16.25 -23.83 -11.51
N PHE A 251 -15.98 -22.53 -11.60
CA PHE A 251 -15.86 -21.85 -12.89
C PHE A 251 -14.62 -22.36 -13.66
N ARG A 252 -13.48 -22.50 -12.99
CA ARG A 252 -12.25 -23.05 -13.57
C ARG A 252 -12.46 -24.49 -14.04
N GLU A 253 -13.12 -25.33 -13.25
CA GLU A 253 -13.48 -26.70 -13.63
C GLU A 253 -14.28 -26.71 -14.94
N SER A 254 -15.31 -25.85 -15.04
CA SER A 254 -16.15 -25.76 -16.25
C SER A 254 -15.42 -25.20 -17.48
N THR A 255 -14.26 -24.56 -17.28
CA THR A 255 -13.47 -23.89 -18.31
C THR A 255 -12.10 -24.54 -18.52
N GLY A 256 -11.93 -25.79 -18.07
CA GLY A 256 -10.75 -26.62 -18.33
C GLY A 256 -9.54 -26.36 -17.42
N GLY A 257 -9.74 -25.69 -16.28
CA GLY A 257 -8.72 -25.53 -15.23
C GLY A 257 -8.45 -26.83 -14.46
N ASN A 258 -7.28 -26.93 -13.83
CA ASN A 258 -6.84 -28.11 -13.12
C ASN A 258 -6.98 -27.94 -11.59
N LEU A 259 -7.97 -28.62 -10.99
CA LEU A 259 -8.25 -28.56 -9.55
C LEU A 259 -7.45 -29.57 -8.70
N THR A 260 -6.74 -30.51 -9.34
CA THR A 260 -6.02 -31.59 -8.62
C THR A 260 -4.83 -31.09 -7.80
N THR A 261 -4.22 -29.99 -8.24
CA THR A 261 -3.02 -29.40 -7.61
C THR A 261 -3.24 -27.96 -7.15
N GLU A 262 -4.23 -27.25 -7.71
CA GLU A 262 -4.51 -25.84 -7.45
C GLU A 262 -6.02 -25.61 -7.25
N SER A 263 -6.52 -25.98 -6.07
CA SER A 263 -7.88 -25.68 -5.61
C SER A 263 -7.88 -25.23 -4.15
N TYR A 264 -8.93 -24.50 -3.76
CA TYR A 264 -9.08 -24.02 -2.39
C TYR A 264 -9.20 -25.19 -1.41
N ASP A 265 -9.99 -26.21 -1.76
CA ASP A 265 -10.18 -27.38 -0.91
C ASP A 265 -8.89 -28.21 -0.77
N TYR A 266 -8.05 -28.28 -1.81
CA TYR A 266 -6.72 -28.89 -1.73
C TYR A 266 -5.80 -28.15 -0.76
N LEU A 267 -5.73 -26.82 -0.83
CA LEU A 267 -4.93 -26.00 0.09
C LEU A 267 -5.43 -26.10 1.53
N LYS A 268 -6.75 -26.12 1.72
CA LYS A 268 -7.38 -26.28 3.03
C LYS A 268 -7.07 -27.66 3.64
N ASN A 269 -7.14 -28.73 2.85
CA ASN A 269 -6.85 -30.07 3.33
C ASN A 269 -5.36 -30.25 3.66
N SER A 270 -4.48 -29.68 2.84
CA SER A 270 -3.02 -29.71 3.06
C SER A 270 -2.60 -28.92 4.31
N SER A 271 -3.18 -27.74 4.52
CA SER A 271 -2.95 -26.95 5.74
C SER A 271 -3.56 -27.57 7.00
N THR A 272 -4.68 -28.30 6.86
CA THR A 272 -5.31 -29.02 7.98
C THR A 272 -4.49 -30.26 8.37
N THR A 273 -3.84 -30.94 7.43
CA THR A 273 -2.92 -32.04 7.78
C THR A 273 -1.68 -31.53 8.51
N GLN A 274 -1.27 -30.29 8.26
CA GLN A 274 -0.22 -29.58 9.00
C GLN A 274 -0.69 -29.06 10.38
N SER A 275 -1.99 -28.86 10.58
CA SER A 275 -2.59 -28.28 11.81
C SER A 275 -3.35 -29.28 12.71
N SER A 276 -3.51 -30.54 12.29
CA SER A 276 -4.25 -31.58 13.05
C SER A 276 -3.49 -32.10 14.29
N SER A 277 -2.39 -31.45 14.68
CA SER A 277 -1.65 -31.74 15.91
C SER A 277 -1.97 -30.79 17.06
N SER A 278 -2.71 -29.68 16.84
CA SER A 278 -3.09 -28.79 17.94
C SER A 278 -4.38 -29.24 18.60
N SER A 279 -4.20 -29.91 19.73
CA SER A 279 -5.22 -30.39 20.67
C SER A 279 -6.36 -29.41 20.92
N THR A 280 -7.56 -29.97 20.85
CA THR A 280 -8.80 -29.51 21.46
C THR A 280 -8.61 -28.84 22.83
N ASN A 281 -8.92 -27.55 22.91
CA ASN A 281 -9.55 -26.99 24.10
C ASN A 281 -10.54 -25.90 23.71
N THR A 282 -11.80 -26.25 23.91
CA THR A 282 -12.98 -25.40 23.88
C THR A 282 -12.89 -24.30 24.93
N THR A 283 -13.04 -23.02 24.55
CA THR A 283 -13.95 -22.07 25.24
C THR A 283 -14.05 -20.71 24.54
N LYS A 284 -15.22 -20.51 23.91
CA LYS A 284 -16.07 -19.30 23.90
C LYS A 284 -15.52 -17.96 23.35
N ARG A 285 -16.11 -17.61 22.18
CA ARG A 285 -16.55 -16.31 21.62
C ARG A 285 -15.84 -16.03 20.29
N SER A 286 -16.48 -15.61 19.21
CA SER A 286 -17.88 -15.34 18.85
C SER A 286 -17.80 -14.85 17.39
N TRP A 287 -18.75 -15.24 16.53
CA TRP A 287 -18.93 -14.79 15.13
C TRP A 287 -18.19 -15.51 13.99
N ASP A 288 -18.33 -16.83 13.92
CA ASP A 288 -18.39 -17.51 12.62
C ASP A 288 -19.50 -18.58 12.66
N TYR A 289 -20.64 -18.27 12.03
CA TYR A 289 -21.77 -19.18 11.80
C TYR A 289 -21.95 -19.27 10.27
N THR A 290 -21.61 -20.39 9.62
CA THR A 290 -22.40 -21.62 9.35
C THR A 290 -23.00 -21.65 7.95
N ILE A 291 -22.60 -22.64 7.14
CA ILE A 291 -23.37 -23.55 6.25
C ILE A 291 -22.31 -24.62 5.86
N GLU A 292 -22.47 -25.94 5.91
CA GLU A 292 -23.50 -26.89 6.35
C GLU A 292 -22.79 -28.24 6.43
N PHE A 293 -22.91 -28.91 7.58
CA PHE A 293 -22.38 -30.25 7.82
C PHE A 293 -23.41 -31.25 7.30
N GLY A 294 -23.16 -31.80 6.11
CA GLY A 294 -24.04 -32.80 5.49
C GLY A 294 -23.26 -33.69 4.53
N THR A 295 -23.05 -34.94 4.94
CA THR A 295 -22.48 -36.08 4.20
C THR A 295 -20.96 -36.31 4.30
N MET A 296 -20.56 -36.89 5.44
CA MET A 296 -19.63 -38.01 5.38
C MET A 296 -20.32 -39.17 4.66
N VAL A 297 -19.77 -39.62 3.53
CA VAL A 297 -19.93 -41.00 3.05
C VAL A 297 -18.56 -41.50 2.62
N ALA A 298 -18.17 -42.61 3.23
CA ALA A 298 -16.96 -43.36 2.98
C ALA A 298 -16.87 -43.88 1.53
N ARG A 299 -15.72 -43.64 0.89
CA ARG A 299 -15.04 -44.47 -0.14
C ARG A 299 -13.67 -43.81 -0.37
N SER A 300 -12.54 -44.51 -0.44
CA SER A 300 -12.31 -45.92 -0.75
C SER A 300 -10.96 -46.39 -0.21
N ILE A 301 -10.97 -47.56 0.40
CA ILE A 301 -9.85 -48.51 0.42
C ILE A 301 -9.75 -49.15 -0.98
N ASP A 302 -8.53 -49.52 -1.36
CA ASP A 302 -8.08 -50.32 -2.51
C ASP A 302 -7.97 -49.66 -3.90
N ALA A 303 -6.73 -49.32 -4.25
CA ALA A 303 -6.19 -49.48 -5.60
C ALA A 303 -4.68 -49.78 -5.53
N SER A 304 -4.35 -51.04 -5.26
CA SER A 304 -3.07 -51.64 -5.69
C SER A 304 -3.35 -52.37 -7.01
N ALA A 305 -2.82 -51.86 -8.14
CA ALA A 305 -2.36 -52.62 -9.31
C ALA A 305 -2.19 -51.72 -10.55
N ASP A 306 -1.08 -51.95 -11.26
CA ASP A 306 -0.71 -51.53 -12.62
C ASP A 306 -0.46 -50.05 -12.93
N ALA A 307 0.73 -49.58 -12.53
CA ALA A 307 1.48 -48.62 -13.34
C ALA A 307 2.27 -49.39 -14.42
N SER A 308 1.73 -49.37 -15.64
CA SER A 308 2.44 -49.84 -16.83
C SER A 308 3.59 -48.90 -17.18
N VAL A 309 4.72 -49.54 -17.47
CA VAL A 309 6.01 -48.97 -17.83
C VAL A 309 5.89 -48.05 -19.05
N SER A 310 6.31 -46.79 -18.90
CA SER A 310 6.82 -46.00 -20.03
C SER A 310 8.18 -45.41 -19.65
N ASN A 311 9.21 -46.01 -20.26
CA ASN A 311 10.60 -45.58 -20.22
C ASN A 311 10.72 -44.18 -20.86
N SER A 312 11.19 -43.21 -20.09
CA SER A 312 11.93 -42.08 -20.65
C SER A 312 13.13 -41.76 -19.76
N SER A 313 14.30 -42.02 -20.33
CA SER A 313 15.62 -41.77 -19.79
C SER A 313 15.91 -40.27 -19.75
N SER A 314 16.16 -39.69 -18.57
CA SER A 314 17.16 -38.61 -18.42
C SER A 314 17.48 -38.33 -16.95
N SER A 315 18.78 -38.40 -16.68
CA SER A 315 19.57 -37.68 -15.66
C SER A 315 19.07 -37.62 -14.23
N SER A 316 19.83 -38.31 -13.38
CA SER A 316 20.09 -38.02 -11.97
C SER A 316 20.30 -36.52 -11.71
N ASP A 317 19.32 -35.88 -11.06
CA ASP A 317 19.53 -34.60 -10.40
C ASP A 317 19.54 -34.82 -8.89
N GLU A 318 20.69 -34.49 -8.31
CA GLU A 318 20.91 -34.40 -6.87
C GLU A 318 19.86 -33.51 -6.20
N SER A 319 19.50 -33.92 -4.99
CA SER A 319 18.72 -33.15 -4.02
C SER A 319 19.30 -31.76 -3.78
N LYS A 320 18.92 -30.77 -4.61
CA LYS A 320 19.08 -29.36 -4.28
C LYS A 320 18.16 -29.06 -3.10
N SER A 321 18.78 -28.87 -1.95
CA SER A 321 18.18 -28.28 -0.76
C SER A 321 17.45 -26.98 -1.13
N SER A 322 16.12 -27.02 -1.08
CA SER A 322 15.19 -25.93 -0.72
C SER A 322 15.83 -24.56 -0.44
N SER A 323 16.28 -23.82 -1.47
CA SER A 323 16.29 -22.37 -1.43
C SER A 323 14.92 -21.93 -1.97
N THR A 324 14.02 -21.65 -1.04
CA THR A 324 12.61 -21.32 -1.32
C THR A 324 12.52 -19.94 -1.96
N VAL A 325 12.75 -19.86 -3.27
CA VAL A 325 12.48 -18.65 -4.05
C VAL A 325 11.01 -18.31 -3.88
N SER A 326 10.73 -17.15 -3.31
CA SER A 326 9.38 -16.82 -2.91
C SER A 326 8.63 -16.09 -4.02
N ASP A 327 7.81 -16.86 -4.74
CA ASP A 327 7.00 -16.36 -5.85
C ASP A 327 5.64 -15.82 -5.39
N LEU A 328 4.98 -15.07 -6.27
CA LEU A 328 3.59 -14.64 -6.10
C LEU A 328 2.66 -15.83 -5.76
N LYS A 329 2.94 -17.01 -6.33
CA LYS A 329 2.27 -18.27 -5.98
C LYS A 329 2.36 -18.59 -4.49
N GLN A 330 3.55 -18.50 -3.91
CA GLN A 330 3.75 -18.81 -2.50
C GLN A 330 3.02 -17.78 -1.62
N VAL A 331 3.06 -16.49 -1.99
CA VAL A 331 2.35 -15.41 -1.28
C VAL A 331 0.84 -15.63 -1.28
N ALA A 332 0.28 -16.02 -2.44
CA ALA A 332 -1.14 -16.34 -2.54
C ALA A 332 -1.53 -17.55 -1.66
N GLN A 333 -0.70 -18.61 -1.67
CA GLN A 333 -0.95 -19.82 -0.88
C GLN A 333 -0.90 -19.56 0.64
N GLU A 334 -0.02 -18.67 1.11
CA GLU A 334 0.02 -18.26 2.53
C GLU A 334 -1.27 -17.54 2.96
N LEU A 335 -1.91 -16.84 2.03
CA LEU A 335 -3.22 -16.22 2.25
C LEU A 335 -4.38 -17.20 2.03
N MET A 336 -4.14 -18.50 1.86
CA MET A 336 -5.15 -19.51 1.49
C MET A 336 -5.86 -19.21 0.16
N VAL A 337 -5.15 -18.62 -0.80
CA VAL A 337 -5.65 -18.34 -2.15
C VAL A 337 -4.86 -19.19 -3.15
N PRO A 338 -5.51 -20.10 -3.90
CA PRO A 338 -4.87 -20.83 -4.99
C PRO A 338 -4.29 -19.87 -6.02
N SER A 339 -3.08 -20.18 -6.48
CA SER A 339 -2.32 -19.25 -7.32
C SER A 339 -2.98 -18.99 -8.69
N ALA A 340 -3.76 -19.96 -9.17
CA ALA A 340 -4.55 -19.86 -10.40
C ALA A 340 -5.88 -19.07 -10.24
N ASP A 341 -6.34 -18.87 -9.00
CA ASP A 341 -7.59 -18.14 -8.70
C ASP A 341 -7.39 -16.64 -8.45
N VAL A 342 -6.15 -16.23 -8.19
CA VAL A 342 -5.79 -14.86 -7.79
C VAL A 342 -6.42 -13.81 -8.70
N PHE A 343 -6.31 -13.96 -10.02
CA PHE A 343 -6.87 -13.00 -10.97
C PHE A 343 -8.40 -12.93 -10.89
N MET A 344 -9.08 -14.08 -10.88
CA MET A 344 -10.54 -14.15 -10.87
C MET A 344 -11.10 -13.59 -9.56
N MET A 345 -10.44 -13.89 -8.45
CA MET A 345 -10.76 -13.37 -7.13
C MET A 345 -10.69 -11.84 -7.11
N VAL A 346 -9.55 -11.27 -7.56
CA VAL A 346 -9.36 -9.82 -7.62
C VAL A 346 -10.37 -9.17 -8.56
N LEU A 347 -10.65 -9.78 -9.72
CA LEU A 347 -11.66 -9.30 -10.66
C LEU A 347 -13.05 -9.22 -10.02
N LEU A 348 -13.47 -10.27 -9.31
CA LEU A 348 -14.78 -10.30 -8.65
C LEU A 348 -14.87 -9.32 -7.49
N ILE A 349 -13.84 -9.21 -6.65
CA ILE A 349 -13.80 -8.22 -5.57
C ILE A 349 -13.85 -6.80 -6.15
N PHE A 350 -13.11 -6.53 -7.21
CA PHE A 350 -13.14 -5.24 -7.90
C PHE A 350 -14.53 -4.94 -8.49
N ALA A 351 -15.17 -5.91 -9.12
CA ALA A 351 -16.53 -5.76 -9.64
C ALA A 351 -17.55 -5.47 -8.52
N ILE A 352 -17.41 -6.12 -7.35
CA ILE A 352 -18.21 -5.85 -6.15
C ILE A 352 -17.99 -4.41 -5.67
N VAL A 353 -16.73 -3.94 -5.60
CA VAL A 353 -16.43 -2.56 -5.19
C VAL A 353 -17.04 -1.54 -6.16
N ILE A 354 -16.95 -1.77 -7.49
CA ILE A 354 -17.66 -0.94 -8.49
C ILE A 354 -19.16 -0.93 -8.21
N ALA A 355 -19.75 -2.11 -8.03
CA ALA A 355 -21.19 -2.25 -7.80
C ALA A 355 -21.63 -1.49 -6.54
N VAL A 356 -20.87 -1.60 -5.45
CA VAL A 356 -21.13 -0.86 -4.19
C VAL A 356 -21.04 0.65 -4.41
N VAL A 357 -20.04 1.15 -5.16
CA VAL A 357 -19.92 2.58 -5.46
C VAL A 357 -21.07 3.07 -6.33
N VAL A 358 -21.45 2.31 -7.37
CA VAL A 358 -22.56 2.64 -8.26
C VAL A 358 -23.88 2.68 -7.49
N VAL A 359 -24.17 1.63 -6.71
CA VAL A 359 -25.36 1.57 -5.85
C VAL A 359 -25.35 2.70 -4.84
N GLY A 360 -24.22 3.01 -4.21
CA GLY A 360 -24.09 4.11 -3.25
C GLY A 360 -24.42 5.47 -3.87
N ILE A 361 -23.93 5.76 -5.09
CA ILE A 361 -24.24 7.01 -5.80
C ILE A 361 -25.73 7.06 -6.20
N LEU A 362 -26.30 5.93 -6.66
CA LEU A 362 -27.72 5.85 -7.02
C LEU A 362 -28.64 6.00 -5.80
N LEU A 363 -28.30 5.40 -4.66
CA LEU A 363 -29.02 5.59 -3.41
C LEU A 363 -28.95 7.04 -2.95
N MET A 364 -27.78 7.67 -3.01
CA MET A 364 -27.65 9.09 -2.69
C MET A 364 -28.51 9.97 -3.61
N LYS A 365 -28.62 9.63 -4.90
CA LYS A 365 -29.52 10.32 -5.82
C LYS A 365 -30.99 10.20 -5.36
N VAL A 366 -31.45 9.00 -5.02
CA VAL A 366 -32.82 8.78 -4.53
C VAL A 366 -33.09 9.57 -3.25
N VAL A 367 -32.15 9.58 -2.30
CA VAL A 367 -32.26 10.36 -1.06
C VAL A 367 -32.35 11.86 -1.35
N LEU A 368 -31.57 12.39 -2.29
CA LEU A 368 -31.62 13.80 -2.68
C LEU A 368 -32.93 14.19 -3.38
N GLU A 369 -33.51 13.29 -4.20
CA GLU A 369 -34.81 13.50 -4.83
C GLU A 369 -35.94 13.49 -3.80
N LEU A 370 -35.92 12.55 -2.85
CA LEU A 370 -36.86 12.51 -1.72
C LEU A 370 -36.73 13.77 -0.86
N TRP A 371 -35.52 14.20 -0.54
CA TRP A 371 -35.30 15.39 0.30
C TRP A 371 -35.73 16.68 -0.41
N ALA A 372 -35.52 16.76 -1.73
CA ALA A 372 -36.02 17.87 -2.54
C ALA A 372 -37.56 17.89 -2.65
N LEU A 373 -38.22 16.74 -2.48
CA LEU A 373 -39.69 16.65 -2.45
C LEU A 373 -40.28 17.18 -1.13
N TYR A 374 -39.58 16.99 -0.01
CA TYR A 374 -40.08 17.26 1.34
C TYR A 374 -39.62 18.60 1.97
N GLY A 375 -38.82 19.44 1.30
CA GLY A 375 -38.38 20.69 1.92
C GLY A 375 -37.46 21.61 1.12
N ASN A 376 -36.85 22.57 1.85
CA ASN A 376 -36.04 23.66 1.29
C ASN A 376 -34.63 23.15 0.92
N PHE A 377 -34.40 22.94 -0.38
CA PHE A 377 -33.21 22.27 -0.89
C PHE A 377 -31.98 23.21 -0.97
N PRO A 378 -30.81 22.82 -0.43
CA PRO A 378 -29.62 23.67 -0.47
C PRO A 378 -28.99 23.69 -1.88
N ASN A 379 -28.72 24.90 -2.38
CA ASN A 379 -28.14 25.13 -3.72
C ASN A 379 -26.81 24.40 -4.02
N LYS A 380 -26.08 23.96 -2.98
CA LYS A 380 -24.82 23.20 -3.13
C LYS A 380 -25.03 21.76 -3.61
N LEU A 381 -26.17 21.14 -3.31
CA LEU A 381 -26.45 19.74 -3.66
C LEU A 381 -27.14 19.61 -5.04
N THR A 382 -27.47 20.74 -5.68
CA THR A 382 -28.22 20.77 -6.95
C THR A 382 -27.35 20.33 -8.13
N ASP A 383 -26.08 20.71 -8.12
CA ASP A 383 -25.09 20.26 -9.10
C ASP A 383 -24.89 18.74 -9.01
N PHE A 384 -24.86 18.20 -7.78
CA PHE A 384 -24.73 16.76 -7.54
C PHE A 384 -25.93 15.97 -8.06
N ARG A 385 -27.15 16.49 -7.85
CA ARG A 385 -28.39 15.89 -8.35
C ARG A 385 -28.44 15.84 -9.88
N LYS A 386 -27.96 16.89 -10.56
CA LYS A 386 -28.02 17.00 -12.03
C LYS A 386 -26.87 16.25 -12.73
N ASP A 387 -25.67 16.22 -12.15
CA ASP A 387 -24.45 15.66 -12.75
C ASP A 387 -24.02 14.32 -12.11
N TYR A 388 -24.98 13.46 -11.72
CA TYR A 388 -24.67 12.19 -11.07
C TYR A 388 -23.93 11.20 -11.99
N TRP A 389 -24.22 11.22 -13.30
CA TRP A 389 -23.49 10.42 -14.30
C TRP A 389 -22.03 10.88 -14.42
N GLY A 390 -21.77 12.19 -14.41
CA GLY A 390 -20.43 12.74 -14.45
C GLY A 390 -19.62 12.38 -13.20
N LEU A 391 -20.24 12.44 -12.02
CA LEU A 391 -19.61 12.00 -10.78
C LEU A 391 -19.28 10.50 -10.82
N MET A 392 -20.23 9.66 -11.23
CA MET A 392 -20.03 8.20 -11.31
C MET A 392 -18.89 7.84 -12.27
N ALA A 393 -18.84 8.47 -13.44
CA ALA A 393 -17.75 8.27 -14.38
C ALA A 393 -16.38 8.67 -13.80
N ARG A 394 -16.32 9.78 -13.04
CA ARG A 394 -15.08 10.25 -12.40
C ARG A 394 -14.62 9.33 -11.29
N THR A 395 -15.52 8.85 -10.43
CA THR A 395 -15.16 7.94 -9.33
C THR A 395 -14.65 6.61 -9.87
N ILE A 396 -15.31 6.05 -10.89
CA ILE A 396 -14.88 4.81 -11.55
C ILE A 396 -13.52 5.02 -12.23
N THR A 397 -13.34 6.12 -12.98
CA THR A 397 -12.06 6.41 -13.65
C THR A 397 -10.92 6.60 -12.65
N ASN A 398 -11.18 7.24 -11.51
CA ASN A 398 -10.20 7.38 -10.42
C ASN A 398 -9.80 6.02 -9.85
N MET A 399 -10.78 5.16 -9.59
CA MET A 399 -10.51 3.83 -9.06
C MET A 399 -9.70 2.98 -10.05
N ILE A 400 -10.01 3.06 -11.35
CA ILE A 400 -9.21 2.43 -12.41
C ILE A 400 -7.77 2.98 -12.39
N LEU A 401 -7.59 4.30 -12.30
CA LEU A 401 -6.27 4.93 -12.28
C LEU A 401 -5.42 4.46 -11.07
N VAL A 402 -6.01 4.44 -9.88
CA VAL A 402 -5.31 4.04 -8.63
C VAL A 402 -4.93 2.56 -8.63
N LEU A 403 -5.77 1.69 -9.19
CA LEU A 403 -5.54 0.25 -9.23
C LEU A 403 -4.84 -0.24 -10.50
N TYR A 404 -4.58 0.64 -11.47
CA TYR A 404 -4.09 0.27 -12.79
C TYR A 404 -2.81 -0.58 -12.75
N SER A 405 -1.83 -0.21 -11.92
CA SER A 405 -0.56 -0.96 -11.82
C SER A 405 -0.76 -2.40 -11.34
N ILE A 406 -1.64 -2.59 -10.35
CA ILE A 406 -2.00 -3.92 -9.82
C ILE A 406 -2.81 -4.70 -10.84
N TRP A 407 -3.71 -4.03 -11.55
CA TRP A 407 -4.50 -4.67 -12.59
C TRP A 407 -3.62 -5.22 -13.71
N VAL A 408 -2.66 -4.43 -14.19
CA VAL A 408 -1.67 -4.87 -15.18
C VAL A 408 -0.88 -6.07 -14.66
N LEU A 409 -0.43 -6.03 -13.39
CA LEU A 409 0.25 -7.16 -12.75
C LEU A 409 -0.58 -8.45 -12.83
N TYR A 410 -1.82 -8.45 -12.35
CA TYR A 410 -2.63 -9.67 -12.33
C TYR A 410 -3.04 -10.16 -13.72
N CYS A 411 -3.33 -9.26 -14.66
CA CYS A 411 -3.63 -9.64 -16.03
C CYS A 411 -2.42 -10.31 -16.70
N VAL A 412 -1.23 -9.72 -16.58
CA VAL A 412 0.00 -10.29 -17.17
C VAL A 412 0.33 -11.62 -16.50
N TYR A 413 0.16 -11.72 -15.17
CA TYR A 413 0.35 -12.96 -14.43
C TYR A 413 -0.60 -14.07 -14.92
N GLN A 414 -1.90 -13.79 -15.04
CA GLN A 414 -2.89 -14.77 -15.52
C GLN A 414 -2.62 -15.21 -16.96
N LEU A 415 -2.20 -14.29 -17.83
CA LEU A 415 -1.86 -14.62 -19.22
C LEU A 415 -0.65 -15.56 -19.30
N ARG A 416 0.29 -15.45 -18.35
CA ARG A 416 1.51 -16.29 -18.30
C ARG A 416 1.28 -17.64 -17.62
N LYS A 417 0.69 -17.65 -16.42
CA LYS A 417 0.58 -18.83 -15.53
C LYS A 417 -0.85 -19.38 -15.38
N GLY A 418 -1.86 -18.75 -15.97
CA GLY A 418 -3.24 -19.21 -15.86
C GLY A 418 -3.48 -20.59 -16.48
N ASP A 419 -4.41 -21.34 -15.93
CA ASP A 419 -4.77 -22.69 -16.38
C ASP A 419 -6.10 -22.73 -17.17
N SER A 420 -7.05 -21.86 -16.84
CA SER A 420 -8.34 -21.71 -17.55
C SER A 420 -8.24 -20.79 -18.78
N TRP A 421 -8.80 -21.23 -19.91
CA TRP A 421 -8.87 -20.42 -21.13
C TRP A 421 -9.78 -19.19 -20.96
N ALA A 422 -10.88 -19.35 -20.22
CA ALA A 422 -11.85 -18.28 -19.99
C ALA A 422 -11.25 -17.18 -19.11
N ALA A 423 -10.51 -17.56 -18.07
CA ALA A 423 -9.80 -16.61 -17.22
C ALA A 423 -8.73 -15.83 -18.01
N LYS A 424 -7.99 -16.48 -18.93
CA LYS A 424 -7.05 -15.79 -19.83
C LYS A 424 -7.74 -14.80 -20.76
N LEU A 425 -8.87 -15.18 -21.35
CA LEU A 425 -9.65 -14.30 -22.22
C LEU A 425 -10.16 -13.07 -21.44
N LEU A 426 -10.71 -13.26 -20.24
CA LEU A 426 -11.15 -12.18 -19.37
C LEU A 426 -9.99 -11.25 -18.99
N ALA A 427 -8.81 -11.81 -18.68
CA ALA A 427 -7.61 -11.02 -18.41
C ALA A 427 -7.21 -10.15 -19.61
N ALA A 428 -7.20 -10.69 -20.82
CA ALA A 428 -6.88 -9.93 -22.03
C ALA A 428 -7.90 -8.83 -22.32
N ILE A 429 -9.20 -9.13 -22.22
CA ILE A 429 -10.29 -8.17 -22.47
C ILE A 429 -10.24 -7.01 -21.47
N THR A 430 -10.13 -7.32 -20.18
CA THR A 430 -10.14 -6.30 -19.13
C THR A 430 -8.87 -5.44 -19.14
N LEU A 431 -7.69 -6.04 -19.38
CA LEU A 431 -6.45 -5.29 -19.57
C LEU A 431 -6.55 -4.31 -20.74
N SER A 432 -7.10 -4.78 -21.87
CA SER A 432 -7.31 -3.96 -23.06
C SER A 432 -8.31 -2.83 -22.79
N LEU A 433 -9.42 -3.13 -22.10
CA LEU A 433 -10.45 -2.16 -21.75
C LEU A 433 -9.91 -1.05 -20.86
N PHE A 434 -9.23 -1.37 -19.75
CA PHE A 434 -8.73 -0.34 -18.82
C PHE A 434 -7.61 0.49 -19.44
N THR A 435 -6.72 -0.15 -20.20
CA THR A 435 -5.67 0.56 -20.94
C THR A 435 -6.27 1.47 -22.02
N ALA A 436 -7.30 1.01 -22.74
CA ALA A 436 -7.98 1.83 -23.75
C ALA A 436 -8.71 3.04 -23.13
N VAL A 437 -9.35 2.86 -21.96
CA VAL A 437 -10.00 3.97 -21.23
C VAL A 437 -8.97 5.02 -20.83
N LEU A 438 -7.85 4.62 -20.20
CA LEU A 438 -6.81 5.56 -19.78
C LEU A 438 -6.14 6.24 -20.99
N LEU A 439 -5.88 5.50 -22.06
CA LEU A 439 -5.32 6.04 -23.30
C LEU A 439 -6.27 7.03 -23.96
N PHE A 440 -7.58 6.74 -24.01
CA PHE A 440 -8.59 7.64 -24.52
C PHE A 440 -8.61 8.96 -23.75
N PHE A 441 -8.59 8.92 -22.42
CA PHE A 441 -8.52 10.12 -21.58
C PHE A 441 -7.22 10.88 -21.79
N ALA A 442 -6.07 10.20 -21.86
CA ALA A 442 -4.78 10.82 -22.11
C ALA A 442 -4.75 11.56 -23.45
N ILE A 443 -5.21 10.92 -24.54
CA ILE A 443 -5.29 11.52 -25.87
C ILE A 443 -6.25 12.72 -25.86
N ARG A 444 -7.41 12.60 -25.20
CA ARG A 444 -8.39 13.69 -25.10
C ARG A 444 -7.84 14.91 -24.36
N ILE A 445 -7.14 14.71 -23.24
CA ILE A 445 -6.53 15.80 -22.48
C ILE A 445 -5.44 16.48 -23.30
N VAL A 446 -4.57 15.72 -23.97
CA VAL A 446 -3.53 16.26 -24.85
C VAL A 446 -4.13 17.04 -26.02
N TYR A 447 -5.19 16.52 -26.64
CA TYR A 447 -5.92 17.21 -27.69
C TYR A 447 -6.49 18.54 -27.20
N MET A 448 -7.11 18.55 -26.02
CA MET A 448 -7.71 19.75 -25.46
C MET A 448 -6.65 20.78 -25.06
N ALA A 449 -5.56 20.37 -24.41
CA ALA A 449 -4.44 21.23 -24.07
C ALA A 449 -3.80 21.87 -25.32
N ARG A 450 -3.64 21.09 -26.41
CA ARG A 450 -3.17 21.63 -27.71
C ARG A 450 -4.16 22.61 -28.33
N LYS A 451 -5.45 22.41 -28.15
CA LYS A 451 -6.49 23.33 -28.63
C LYS A 451 -6.42 24.65 -27.86
N TYR A 452 -6.38 24.63 -26.54
CA TYR A 452 -6.27 25.86 -25.73
C TYR A 452 -4.99 26.63 -26.03
N LYS A 453 -3.85 25.92 -26.13
CA LYS A 453 -2.57 26.54 -26.52
C LYS A 453 -2.63 27.25 -27.87
N LYS A 454 -3.44 26.75 -28.83
CA LYS A 454 -3.62 27.39 -30.15
C LYS A 454 -4.57 28.59 -30.13
N VAL A 455 -5.58 28.58 -29.26
CA VAL A 455 -6.63 29.62 -29.22
C VAL A 455 -6.23 30.77 -28.31
N GLU A 456 -5.69 30.46 -27.13
CA GLU A 456 -5.43 31.43 -26.05
C GLU A 456 -3.93 31.66 -25.80
N GLY A 457 -3.06 30.90 -26.47
CA GLY A 457 -1.60 30.99 -26.34
C GLY A 457 -1.02 30.26 -25.12
N ASP A 458 -1.86 29.87 -24.17
CA ASP A 458 -1.49 29.19 -22.92
C ASP A 458 -2.36 27.95 -22.64
N THR A 459 -1.95 27.12 -21.69
CA THR A 459 -2.67 25.92 -21.22
C THR A 459 -3.48 26.14 -19.94
N ASP A 460 -3.45 27.36 -19.40
CA ASP A 460 -4.14 27.75 -18.17
C ASP A 460 -5.65 27.53 -18.19
N SER A 461 -6.27 27.64 -19.36
CA SER A 461 -7.70 27.38 -19.60
C SER A 461 -8.11 25.94 -19.26
N LEU A 462 -7.17 24.99 -19.21
CA LEU A 462 -7.43 23.63 -18.76
C LEU A 462 -7.89 23.60 -17.29
N TYR A 463 -7.39 24.52 -16.48
CA TYR A 463 -7.74 24.67 -15.06
C TYR A 463 -8.88 25.66 -14.83
N GLU A 464 -9.09 26.61 -15.74
CA GLU A 464 -10.08 27.68 -15.55
C GLU A 464 -11.46 27.35 -16.13
N ASP A 465 -11.52 26.56 -17.20
CA ASP A 465 -12.78 26.12 -17.78
C ASP A 465 -13.46 25.06 -16.88
N LYS A 466 -14.58 25.45 -16.27
CA LYS A 466 -15.35 24.62 -15.33
C LYS A 466 -15.81 23.31 -15.94
N GLU A 467 -16.16 23.26 -17.23
CA GLU A 467 -16.63 22.01 -17.86
C GLU A 467 -15.50 21.03 -18.11
N THR A 468 -14.37 21.53 -18.58
CA THR A 468 -13.17 20.74 -18.86
C THR A 468 -12.51 20.28 -17.58
N TRP A 469 -12.38 21.17 -16.59
CA TRP A 469 -11.88 20.84 -15.26
C TRP A 469 -12.75 19.77 -14.60
N LYS A 470 -14.08 19.92 -14.60
CA LYS A 470 -14.99 18.90 -14.04
C LYS A 470 -14.73 17.51 -14.63
N LYS A 471 -14.50 17.38 -15.94
CA LYS A 471 -14.34 16.08 -16.61
C LYS A 471 -12.96 15.46 -16.43
N TYR A 472 -11.89 16.26 -16.40
CA TYR A 472 -10.52 15.77 -16.52
C TYR A 472 -9.60 16.11 -15.34
N SER A 473 -10.07 16.91 -14.36
CA SER A 473 -9.24 17.37 -13.23
C SER A 473 -8.54 16.24 -12.51
N LEU A 474 -9.18 15.08 -12.37
CA LEU A 474 -8.62 13.88 -11.74
C LEU A 474 -7.15 13.59 -12.13
N PHE A 475 -6.79 13.81 -13.39
CA PHE A 475 -5.45 13.48 -13.89
C PHE A 475 -4.40 14.54 -13.54
N TYR A 476 -4.77 15.82 -13.43
CA TYR A 476 -3.81 16.92 -13.35
C TYR A 476 -4.03 17.92 -12.20
N ASP A 477 -5.10 17.78 -11.42
CA ASP A 477 -5.47 18.73 -10.33
C ASP A 477 -4.42 18.78 -9.21
N ASN A 478 -3.67 17.68 -9.02
CA ASN A 478 -2.57 17.62 -8.05
C ASN A 478 -1.31 18.36 -8.54
N TYR A 479 -1.21 18.66 -9.83
CA TYR A 479 -0.05 19.27 -10.45
C TYR A 479 -0.27 20.77 -10.71
N LYS A 480 0.83 21.52 -10.72
CA LYS A 480 0.87 22.91 -11.19
C LYS A 480 0.46 22.99 -12.65
N LYS A 481 -0.07 24.15 -13.06
CA LYS A 481 -0.59 24.38 -14.42
C LYS A 481 0.43 24.04 -15.51
N ASP A 482 1.70 24.40 -15.32
CA ASP A 482 2.80 24.13 -16.28
C ASP A 482 3.15 22.64 -16.43
N PHE A 483 2.80 21.81 -15.45
CA PHE A 483 3.18 20.40 -15.36
C PHE A 483 2.00 19.45 -15.52
N TRP A 484 0.92 19.89 -16.19
CA TRP A 484 -0.26 19.07 -16.46
C TRP A 484 0.08 17.75 -17.18
N TRP A 485 1.16 17.68 -17.97
CA TRP A 485 1.55 16.50 -18.76
C TRP A 485 2.12 15.35 -17.92
N LEU A 486 2.41 15.56 -16.64
CA LEU A 486 3.07 14.59 -15.76
C LEU A 486 2.27 13.29 -15.53
N PHE A 487 0.95 13.34 -15.66
CA PHE A 487 0.12 12.13 -15.49
C PHE A 487 0.43 11.05 -16.54
N ILE A 488 0.92 11.43 -17.72
CA ILE A 488 1.24 10.47 -18.80
C ILE A 488 2.43 9.59 -18.39
N PRO A 489 3.60 10.14 -18.00
CA PRO A 489 4.68 9.35 -17.42
C PRO A 489 4.25 8.47 -16.24
N VAL A 490 3.34 8.95 -15.38
CA VAL A 490 2.85 8.17 -14.23
C VAL A 490 2.04 6.94 -14.67
N ILE A 491 1.17 7.08 -15.68
CA ILE A 491 0.41 5.95 -16.26
C ILE A 491 1.36 4.96 -16.93
N VAL A 492 2.36 5.44 -17.67
CA VAL A 492 3.39 4.58 -18.29
C VAL A 492 4.19 3.84 -17.23
N TYR A 493 4.61 4.53 -16.17
CA TYR A 493 5.28 3.92 -15.02
C TYR A 493 4.41 2.81 -14.39
N ALA A 494 3.11 3.05 -14.20
CA ALA A 494 2.20 2.07 -13.62
C ALA A 494 2.07 0.80 -14.49
N LEU A 495 2.01 0.96 -15.82
CA LEU A 495 2.04 -0.13 -16.80
C LEU A 495 3.36 -0.91 -16.74
N VAL A 496 4.49 -0.21 -16.83
CA VAL A 496 5.82 -0.82 -16.84
C VAL A 496 6.07 -1.59 -15.54
N LYS A 497 5.74 -1.00 -14.39
CA LYS A 497 5.83 -1.64 -13.06
C LYS A 497 5.05 -2.96 -13.01
N GLY A 498 3.79 -2.95 -13.44
CA GLY A 498 2.97 -4.17 -13.46
C GLY A 498 3.56 -5.25 -14.37
N CYS A 499 4.04 -4.86 -15.55
CA CYS A 499 4.69 -5.76 -16.50
C CYS A 499 6.01 -6.35 -15.99
N ILE A 500 6.84 -5.57 -15.28
CA ILE A 500 8.12 -6.06 -14.72
C ILE A 500 7.86 -7.09 -13.63
N ILE A 501 6.92 -6.81 -12.71
CA ILE A 501 6.63 -7.71 -11.60
C ILE A 501 6.07 -9.04 -12.11
N ALA A 502 5.04 -9.02 -12.96
CA ALA A 502 4.45 -10.27 -13.46
C ALA A 502 5.29 -10.94 -14.56
N GLY A 503 5.92 -10.16 -15.44
CA GLY A 503 6.73 -10.66 -16.56
C GLY A 503 8.11 -11.18 -16.14
N GLY A 504 8.65 -10.69 -15.03
CA GLY A 504 9.93 -11.14 -14.47
C GLY A 504 9.83 -12.31 -13.50
N GLU A 505 8.66 -12.92 -13.33
CA GLU A 505 8.46 -14.00 -12.34
C GLU A 505 9.40 -15.19 -12.58
N GLY A 506 10.03 -15.66 -11.50
CA GLY A 506 11.11 -16.65 -11.51
C GLY A 506 12.53 -16.07 -11.64
N HIS A 507 12.68 -14.77 -11.94
CA HIS A 507 13.97 -14.09 -12.06
C HIS A 507 14.02 -12.85 -11.15
N GLY A 508 14.34 -13.07 -9.87
CA GLY A 508 14.34 -12.03 -8.83
C GLY A 508 15.28 -10.86 -9.10
N LEU A 509 16.43 -11.09 -9.74
CA LEU A 509 17.38 -10.01 -10.08
C LEU A 509 16.79 -9.05 -11.12
N PHE A 510 16.21 -9.58 -12.20
CA PHE A 510 15.58 -8.76 -13.24
C PHE A 510 14.42 -7.94 -12.68
N GLN A 511 13.57 -8.56 -11.86
CA GLN A 511 12.46 -7.86 -11.21
C GLN A 511 12.93 -6.74 -10.29
N SER A 512 13.88 -7.03 -9.39
CA SER A 512 14.34 -6.06 -8.38
C SER A 512 15.09 -4.89 -9.02
N VAL A 513 15.98 -5.17 -9.99
CA VAL A 513 16.75 -4.13 -10.70
C VAL A 513 15.84 -3.32 -11.62
N GLY A 514 14.94 -3.97 -12.37
CA GLY A 514 13.98 -3.29 -13.23
C GLY A 514 13.03 -2.38 -12.43
N GLN A 515 12.57 -2.87 -11.28
CA GLN A 515 11.72 -2.10 -10.38
C GLN A 515 12.48 -0.92 -9.75
N LEU A 516 13.74 -1.12 -9.34
CA LEU A 516 14.60 -0.05 -8.81
C LEU A 516 14.83 1.04 -9.87
N ALA A 517 15.14 0.65 -11.11
CA ALA A 517 15.34 1.58 -12.21
C ALA A 517 14.08 2.42 -12.48
N CYS A 518 12.90 1.81 -12.51
CA CYS A 518 11.63 2.52 -12.71
C CYS A 518 11.37 3.55 -11.60
N GLU A 519 11.70 3.21 -10.36
CA GLU A 519 11.42 4.06 -9.20
C GLU A 519 12.42 5.21 -9.07
N ILE A 520 13.67 4.98 -9.47
CA ILE A 520 14.70 6.04 -9.61
C ILE A 520 14.34 6.99 -10.75
N LEU A 521 13.89 6.48 -11.90
CA LEU A 521 13.46 7.32 -13.03
C LEU A 521 12.28 8.21 -12.64
N LEU A 522 11.28 7.64 -11.94
CA LEU A 522 10.15 8.43 -11.43
C LEU A 522 10.59 9.45 -10.38
N LEU A 523 11.47 9.07 -9.45
CA LEU A 523 12.02 9.99 -8.45
C LEU A 523 12.79 11.14 -9.11
N GLY A 524 13.65 10.86 -10.08
CA GLY A 524 14.40 11.86 -10.84
C GLY A 524 13.47 12.83 -11.56
N LEU A 525 12.41 12.30 -12.20
CA LEU A 525 11.38 13.10 -12.86
C LEU A 525 10.63 14.01 -11.86
N LEU A 526 10.27 13.51 -10.67
CA LEU A 526 9.60 14.29 -9.63
C LEU A 526 10.52 15.38 -9.01
N VAL A 527 11.79 15.08 -8.79
CA VAL A 527 12.77 16.03 -8.22
C VAL A 527 13.13 17.12 -9.23
N TRP A 528 13.22 16.76 -10.51
CA TRP A 528 13.48 17.72 -11.61
C TRP A 528 12.27 18.63 -11.83
N SER A 529 11.08 18.06 -12.01
CA SER A 529 9.88 18.83 -12.41
C SER A 529 9.21 19.56 -11.24
N ARG A 530 9.39 19.10 -10.00
CA ARG A 530 8.71 19.63 -8.79
C ARG A 530 7.22 19.97 -9.06
N PRO A 531 6.44 18.98 -9.52
CA PRO A 531 5.23 19.23 -10.27
C PRO A 531 4.00 19.50 -9.38
N TYR A 532 4.05 19.14 -8.10
CA TYR A 532 2.90 19.26 -7.19
C TYR A 532 2.58 20.72 -6.84
N ALA A 533 1.28 21.03 -6.78
CA ALA A 533 0.80 22.40 -6.60
C ALA A 533 1.08 22.99 -5.20
N THR A 534 0.99 22.18 -4.13
CA THR A 534 1.26 22.62 -2.74
C THR A 534 2.63 22.13 -2.27
N LYS A 535 3.36 22.95 -1.48
CA LYS A 535 4.66 22.53 -0.92
C LYS A 535 4.51 21.32 0.03
N ALA A 536 3.36 21.19 0.70
CA ALA A 536 3.02 20.04 1.53
C ALA A 536 2.87 18.75 0.69
N SER A 537 2.06 18.78 -0.36
CA SER A 537 1.88 17.63 -1.27
C SER A 537 3.17 17.27 -2.00
N MET A 538 3.96 18.28 -2.40
CA MET A 538 5.28 18.08 -2.97
C MET A 538 6.22 17.34 -2.00
N GLY A 539 6.29 17.79 -0.74
CA GLY A 539 7.12 17.16 0.28
C GLY A 539 6.70 15.73 0.60
N ILE A 540 5.39 15.48 0.73
CA ILE A 540 4.83 14.15 1.03
C ILE A 540 5.11 13.17 -0.12
N ASN A 541 4.78 13.54 -1.36
CA ASN A 541 4.96 12.64 -2.51
C ASN A 541 6.43 12.33 -2.79
N ILE A 542 7.33 13.32 -2.66
CA ILE A 542 8.77 13.08 -2.78
C ILE A 542 9.25 12.17 -1.64
N ALA A 543 8.81 12.40 -0.39
CA ALA A 543 9.18 11.54 0.73
C ALA A 543 8.71 10.09 0.54
N VAL A 544 7.46 9.89 0.11
CA VAL A 544 6.92 8.56 -0.23
C VAL A 544 7.77 7.91 -1.32
N GLN A 545 8.11 8.64 -2.38
CA GLN A 545 8.91 8.10 -3.48
C GLN A 545 10.34 7.74 -3.05
N VAL A 546 10.98 8.54 -2.20
CA VAL A 546 12.31 8.22 -1.62
C VAL A 546 12.25 6.94 -0.81
N VAL A 547 11.23 6.78 0.04
CA VAL A 547 11.06 5.56 0.83
C VAL A 547 10.76 4.34 -0.04
N ARG A 548 10.05 4.50 -1.17
CA ARG A 548 9.86 3.41 -2.16
C ARG A 548 11.18 2.96 -2.77
N VAL A 549 12.00 3.91 -3.23
CA VAL A 549 13.33 3.61 -3.79
C VAL A 549 14.20 2.90 -2.75
N LEU A 550 14.23 3.40 -1.51
CA LEU A 550 14.97 2.77 -0.41
C LEU A 550 14.44 1.37 -0.11
N SER A 551 13.12 1.17 -0.08
CA SER A 551 12.51 -0.14 0.15
C SER A 551 12.97 -1.16 -0.89
N ILE A 552 12.96 -0.80 -2.18
CA ILE A 552 13.36 -1.71 -3.25
C ILE A 552 14.88 -1.92 -3.27
N ALA A 553 15.66 -0.90 -2.92
CA ALA A 553 17.10 -1.06 -2.71
C ALA A 553 17.39 -2.06 -1.58
N CYS A 554 16.61 -2.07 -0.50
CA CYS A 554 16.68 -3.10 0.53
C CYS A 554 16.22 -4.47 0.02
N VAL A 555 15.19 -4.54 -0.83
CA VAL A 555 14.75 -5.82 -1.42
C VAL A 555 15.82 -6.45 -2.31
N LEU A 556 16.68 -5.65 -2.94
CA LEU A 556 17.82 -6.15 -3.73
C LEU A 556 18.74 -7.06 -2.91
N VAL A 557 18.86 -6.85 -1.59
CA VAL A 557 19.63 -7.72 -0.66
C VAL A 557 19.05 -9.14 -0.58
N PHE A 558 17.75 -9.31 -0.90
CA PHE A 558 17.07 -10.61 -0.84
C PHE A 558 17.25 -11.44 -2.11
N VAL A 559 17.84 -10.87 -3.16
CA VAL A 559 18.15 -11.58 -4.41
C VAL A 559 19.14 -12.70 -4.13
N GLU A 560 18.78 -13.94 -4.51
CA GLU A 560 19.61 -15.12 -4.25
C GLU A 560 20.96 -15.07 -4.98
N GLU A 561 21.01 -14.49 -6.18
CA GLU A 561 22.22 -14.39 -7.00
C GLU A 561 23.35 -13.58 -6.33
N LEU A 562 23.04 -12.73 -5.35
CA LEU A 562 24.05 -11.98 -4.60
C LEU A 562 24.70 -12.78 -3.48
N GLY A 563 24.19 -13.98 -3.18
CA GLY A 563 24.81 -14.92 -2.24
C GLY A 563 24.95 -14.42 -0.80
N LEU A 564 24.11 -13.46 -0.37
CA LEU A 564 24.17 -12.88 0.97
C LEU A 564 23.63 -13.85 2.04
N SER A 565 24.22 -13.81 3.23
CA SER A 565 23.81 -14.67 4.34
C SER A 565 22.38 -14.37 4.78
N GLN A 566 21.66 -15.41 5.19
CA GLN A 566 20.27 -15.32 5.65
C GLN A 566 20.13 -14.39 6.87
N THR A 567 21.15 -14.31 7.73
CA THR A 567 21.21 -13.33 8.83
C THR A 567 21.13 -11.88 8.35
N THR A 568 21.88 -11.52 7.29
CA THR A 568 21.85 -10.18 6.71
C THR A 568 20.50 -9.88 6.07
N LYS A 569 19.87 -10.89 5.45
CA LYS A 569 18.51 -10.76 4.92
C LYS A 569 17.50 -10.46 6.05
N THR A 570 17.53 -11.21 7.15
CA THR A 570 16.62 -10.97 8.29
C THR A 570 16.80 -9.57 8.89
N VAL A 571 18.05 -9.14 9.14
CA VAL A 571 18.32 -7.80 9.68
C VAL A 571 17.81 -6.72 8.73
N THR A 572 18.07 -6.86 7.43
CA THR A 572 17.59 -5.93 6.41
C THR A 572 16.06 -5.93 6.33
N GLY A 573 15.41 -7.08 6.46
CA GLY A 573 13.95 -7.20 6.55
C GLY A 573 13.36 -6.43 7.72
N ILE A 574 13.97 -6.52 8.90
CA ILE A 574 13.54 -5.76 10.09
C ILE A 574 13.69 -4.26 9.87
N VAL A 575 14.83 -3.81 9.33
CA VAL A 575 15.04 -2.38 8.99
C VAL A 575 13.97 -1.90 8.01
N LEU A 576 13.67 -2.71 7.00
CA LEU A 576 12.67 -2.42 5.99
C LEU A 576 11.27 -2.26 6.62
N ILE A 577 10.88 -3.16 7.55
CA ILE A 577 9.62 -3.06 8.32
C ILE A 577 9.55 -1.74 9.09
N VAL A 578 10.63 -1.35 9.78
CA VAL A 578 10.67 -0.11 10.56
C VAL A 578 10.50 1.11 9.65
N VAL A 579 11.21 1.15 8.52
CA VAL A 579 11.09 2.25 7.55
C VAL A 579 9.68 2.33 6.95
N GLN A 580 9.07 1.19 6.61
CA GLN A 580 7.72 1.15 6.05
C GLN A 580 6.66 1.54 7.09
N SER A 581 6.77 1.03 8.31
CA SER A 581 5.85 1.31 9.42
C SER A 581 5.92 2.75 9.90
N THR A 582 7.10 3.38 9.87
CA THR A 582 7.24 4.79 10.24
C THR A 582 6.56 5.70 9.23
N LEU A 583 6.69 5.42 7.92
CA LEU A 583 6.00 6.20 6.90
C LEU A 583 4.47 6.01 6.94
N THR A 584 3.95 4.80 7.20
CA THR A 584 2.50 4.60 7.39
C THR A 584 1.97 5.38 8.58
N ALA A 585 2.69 5.36 9.71
CA ALA A 585 2.32 6.12 10.90
C ALA A 585 2.29 7.63 10.60
N VAL A 586 3.29 8.17 9.90
CA VAL A 586 3.33 9.58 9.50
C VAL A 586 2.14 9.94 8.60
N LEU A 587 1.83 9.12 7.59
CA LEU A 587 0.66 9.36 6.72
C LEU A 587 -0.65 9.29 7.51
N ALA A 588 -0.80 8.34 8.43
CA ALA A 588 -1.97 8.22 9.29
C ALA A 588 -2.16 9.46 10.19
N ILE A 589 -1.08 9.98 10.78
CA ILE A 589 -1.10 11.20 11.59
C ILE A 589 -1.50 12.40 10.73
N LEU A 590 -0.95 12.55 9.52
CA LEU A 590 -1.31 13.64 8.61
C LEU A 590 -2.80 13.61 8.23
N ILE A 591 -3.35 12.43 7.99
CA ILE A 591 -4.77 12.21 7.70
C ILE A 591 -5.61 12.56 8.94
N ALA A 592 -5.22 12.09 10.13
CA ALA A 592 -5.93 12.38 11.38
C ALA A 592 -5.92 13.87 11.73
N VAL A 593 -4.78 14.55 11.58
CA VAL A 593 -4.66 15.99 11.79
C VAL A 593 -5.53 16.74 10.78
N ASN A 594 -5.54 16.34 9.52
CA ASN A 594 -6.41 16.97 8.53
C ASN A 594 -7.90 16.72 8.83
N ALA A 595 -8.27 15.53 9.30
CA ALA A 595 -9.62 15.22 9.76
C ALA A 595 -10.02 16.10 10.94
N PHE A 596 -9.14 16.25 11.94
CA PHE A 596 -9.37 17.10 13.10
C PHE A 596 -9.51 18.57 12.69
N ILE A 597 -8.62 19.08 11.83
CA ILE A 597 -8.71 20.45 11.30
C ILE A 597 -10.03 20.63 10.54
N SER A 598 -10.44 19.66 9.71
CA SER A 598 -11.69 19.73 8.96
C SER A 598 -12.93 19.64 9.85
N CYS A 599 -12.86 18.96 10.99
CA CYS A 599 -13.96 18.84 11.95
C CYS A 599 -14.06 20.06 12.87
N CYS A 600 -12.92 20.56 13.35
CA CYS A 600 -12.84 21.68 14.29
C CYS A 600 -12.83 23.06 13.62
N ARG A 601 -12.48 23.18 12.33
CA ARG A 601 -12.65 24.46 11.61
C ARG A 601 -14.12 24.77 11.50
N GLU A 602 -14.52 25.77 12.29
CA GLU A 602 -15.83 26.38 12.19
C GLU A 602 -16.08 26.81 10.73
N ASN A 603 -17.22 26.38 10.20
CA ASN A 603 -17.59 26.53 8.80
C ASN A 603 -17.37 28.01 8.41
N PRO A 604 -16.45 28.36 7.49
CA PRO A 604 -16.10 29.75 7.21
C PRO A 604 -17.31 30.56 6.73
N HIS A 605 -18.31 29.88 6.16
CA HIS A 605 -19.61 30.47 5.84
C HIS A 605 -20.49 30.74 7.07
N ALA A 606 -20.43 29.91 8.11
CA ALA A 606 -21.09 30.18 9.38
C ALA A 606 -20.40 31.33 10.11
N LYS A 607 -19.06 31.39 10.07
CA LYS A 607 -18.29 32.53 10.58
C LYS A 607 -18.63 33.83 9.84
N ARG A 608 -18.61 33.83 8.50
CA ARG A 608 -19.02 35.00 7.69
C ARG A 608 -20.49 35.38 7.89
N ARG A 609 -21.40 34.42 8.07
CA ARG A 609 -22.82 34.71 8.38
C ARG A 609 -22.97 35.33 9.76
N ARG A 610 -22.28 34.80 10.78
CA ARG A 610 -22.25 35.39 12.12
C ARG A 610 -21.60 36.76 12.14
N GLU A 611 -20.52 36.96 11.38
CA GLU A 611 -19.86 38.27 11.24
C GLU A 611 -20.74 39.27 10.48
N ALA A 612 -21.46 38.84 9.43
CA ALA A 612 -22.41 39.69 8.71
C ALA A 612 -23.68 40.00 9.52
N GLU A 613 -24.19 39.04 10.30
CA GLU A 613 -25.33 39.22 11.19
C GLU A 613 -24.97 40.09 12.39
N LYS A 614 -23.75 39.93 12.93
CA LYS A 614 -23.20 40.83 13.95
C LYS A 614 -22.98 42.24 13.40
N ALA A 615 -22.40 42.35 12.20
CA ALA A 615 -22.25 43.64 11.52
C ALA A 615 -23.60 44.31 11.30
N ASN A 616 -24.64 43.59 10.82
CA ASN A 616 -26.00 44.10 10.64
C ASN A 616 -26.65 44.56 11.97
N ARG A 617 -26.47 43.82 13.06
CA ARG A 617 -26.94 44.25 14.40
C ARG A 617 -26.24 45.51 14.89
N ASP A 618 -24.93 45.62 14.64
CA ASP A 618 -24.14 46.80 15.04
C ASP A 618 -24.52 48.06 14.23
N ILE A 619 -25.10 47.93 13.02
CA ILE A 619 -25.65 49.06 12.23
C ILE A 619 -27.05 49.46 12.70
N ASP A 620 -27.89 48.49 13.11
CA ASP A 620 -29.23 48.74 13.64
C ASP A 620 -29.19 49.40 15.03
N ASP A 621 -28.17 49.11 15.85
CA ASP A 621 -27.92 49.80 17.14
C ASP A 621 -27.48 51.27 16.96
N LEU A 622 -27.25 51.71 15.72
CA LEU A 622 -26.74 53.05 15.38
C LEU A 622 -27.76 53.98 14.69
N THR A 623 -29.08 53.78 14.83
CA THR A 623 -30.06 54.86 14.52
C THR A 623 -31.32 54.82 15.41
N PRO A 624 -31.95 55.95 15.83
CA PRO A 624 -31.55 57.35 15.79
C PRO A 624 -31.82 58.06 17.15
N LEU A 625 -31.02 57.83 18.19
CA LEU A 625 -31.08 58.67 19.41
C LEU A 625 -29.77 59.42 19.68
N ASP A 626 -28.73 59.20 18.87
CA ASP A 626 -27.43 59.86 19.05
C ASP A 626 -26.76 60.27 17.72
N ALA A 627 -27.56 60.76 16.76
CA ALA A 627 -27.04 61.34 15.52
C ALA A 627 -26.28 62.67 15.74
N ARG A 628 -26.20 63.18 16.98
CA ARG A 628 -25.56 64.45 17.31
C ARG A 628 -24.08 64.29 17.66
N ASP A 629 -23.69 63.18 18.29
CA ASP A 629 -22.27 62.92 18.62
C ASP A 629 -21.46 62.40 17.43
N SER A 630 -22.11 61.80 16.41
CA SER A 630 -21.43 61.33 15.19
C SER A 630 -21.09 62.45 14.20
N LEU A 631 -21.71 63.63 14.31
CA LEU A 631 -21.41 64.81 13.48
C LEU A 631 -20.33 65.72 14.06
N LEU A 632 -19.86 65.48 15.29
CA LEU A 632 -18.79 66.23 15.96
C LEU A 632 -17.47 65.46 16.09
N MET A 633 -17.36 64.27 15.51
CA MET A 633 -16.06 63.61 15.33
C MET A 633 -15.27 64.32 14.22
N ASP A 634 -14.65 65.43 14.57
CA ASP A 634 -13.77 66.21 13.70
C ASP A 634 -12.39 65.55 13.59
N HIS A 635 -12.37 64.27 13.21
CA HIS A 635 -11.26 63.37 12.81
C HIS A 635 -11.64 61.95 13.27
N PRO A 636 -12.23 61.09 12.41
CA PRO A 636 -12.39 59.70 12.78
C PRO A 636 -11.01 59.12 13.05
N GLN A 637 -10.79 58.57 14.26
CA GLN A 637 -9.55 57.87 14.55
C GLN A 637 -9.40 56.72 13.56
N ARG A 638 -8.43 56.86 12.66
CA ARG A 638 -7.91 55.79 11.81
C ARG A 638 -7.13 54.79 12.68
N LYS A 639 -7.83 54.10 13.58
CA LYS A 639 -7.39 52.95 14.36
C LYS A 639 -8.64 52.06 14.47
N GLN A 640 -8.80 51.00 13.68
CA GLN A 640 -8.06 49.75 13.90
C GLN A 640 -8.09 48.81 12.68
N TYR A 641 -8.29 49.31 11.46
CA TYR A 641 -8.23 48.45 10.27
C TYR A 641 -6.80 48.12 9.81
N ALA A 642 -5.78 48.80 10.35
CA ALA A 642 -4.37 48.54 10.06
C ALA A 642 -3.73 47.50 11.01
N GLU A 643 -4.33 47.20 12.16
CA GLU A 643 -3.83 46.12 13.04
C GLU A 643 -4.43 44.75 12.67
N MET A 644 -5.57 44.73 11.97
CA MET A 644 -6.15 43.50 11.44
C MET A 644 -5.39 42.96 10.22
N SER A 645 -4.53 43.77 9.57
CA SER A 645 -3.59 43.28 8.54
C SER A 645 -2.36 42.57 9.13
N ASN A 646 -2.04 42.80 10.42
CA ASN A 646 -0.92 42.13 11.09
C ASN A 646 -1.32 40.81 11.76
N PHE A 647 -2.62 40.57 11.96
CA PHE A 647 -3.15 39.25 12.35
C PHE A 647 -3.68 38.43 11.16
N ASN A 648 -3.43 38.87 9.93
CA ASN A 648 -3.82 38.14 8.73
C ASN A 648 -2.70 37.22 8.20
N PHE A 649 -1.98 36.56 9.11
CA PHE A 649 -1.06 35.47 8.80
C PHE A 649 -1.65 34.16 9.31
N THR A 650 -2.62 33.62 8.56
CA THR A 650 -2.91 32.17 8.40
C THR A 650 -4.04 31.99 7.38
N GLY A 651 -3.90 32.61 6.20
CA GLY A 651 -4.65 32.19 5.00
C GLY A 651 -4.13 30.83 4.49
N PRO A 652 -4.92 30.07 3.73
CA PRO A 652 -4.46 28.80 3.20
C PRO A 652 -3.35 29.06 2.18
N TYR A 653 -2.15 28.67 2.56
CA TYR A 653 -1.05 28.24 1.70
C TYR A 653 -0.75 29.12 0.48
N GLU A 654 0.31 29.90 0.61
CA GLU A 654 0.91 30.69 -0.45
C GLU A 654 1.28 29.79 -1.64
N SER A 655 0.64 30.02 -2.79
CA SER A 655 1.02 29.40 -4.05
C SER A 655 2.42 29.88 -4.46
N TYR A 656 3.15 29.02 -5.16
CA TYR A 656 4.48 29.34 -5.67
C TYR A 656 4.37 30.48 -6.70
N ARG A 657 4.70 31.71 -6.28
CA ARG A 657 4.96 32.84 -7.19
C ARG A 657 6.44 32.82 -7.56
N ASP A 658 6.75 32.35 -8.77
CA ASP A 658 7.97 32.81 -9.44
C ASP A 658 7.73 34.26 -9.85
N GLU A 659 8.03 35.21 -8.96
CA GLU A 659 8.34 36.55 -9.43
C GLU A 659 9.77 36.50 -9.97
N PRO A 660 10.00 36.72 -11.28
CA PRO A 660 11.34 36.98 -11.75
C PRO A 660 11.81 38.26 -11.05
N LYS A 661 12.82 38.12 -10.18
CA LYS A 661 13.52 39.29 -9.61
C LYS A 661 13.95 40.16 -10.78
N ARG A 662 13.27 41.29 -10.98
CA ARG A 662 13.76 42.34 -11.87
C ARG A 662 15.17 42.67 -11.43
N ALA A 663 16.12 42.46 -12.34
CA ALA A 663 17.49 42.91 -12.16
C ALA A 663 17.44 44.41 -11.84
N GLY A 664 17.97 44.79 -10.68
CA GLY A 664 18.23 46.19 -10.38
C GLY A 664 19.17 46.73 -11.45
N SER A 665 18.75 47.81 -12.11
CA SER A 665 19.56 48.49 -13.11
C SER A 665 20.86 48.98 -12.47
N PRO A 666 22.05 48.71 -13.05
CA PRO A 666 23.31 49.23 -12.54
C PRO A 666 23.51 50.66 -13.06
N GLY A 667 23.37 51.65 -12.18
CA GLY A 667 23.75 53.03 -12.44
C GLY A 667 25.08 53.34 -11.77
N ASN A 668 26.18 53.14 -12.50
CA ASN A 668 27.51 53.64 -12.18
C ASN A 668 27.59 55.14 -12.54
N ASN A 669 27.95 56.01 -11.60
CA ASN A 669 29.26 56.70 -11.57
C ASN A 669 29.28 57.95 -10.66
N GLU A 670 30.35 57.98 -9.86
CA GLU A 670 31.20 59.14 -9.56
C GLU A 670 30.76 60.25 -8.57
N ARG A 671 31.83 60.84 -8.02
CA ARG A 671 31.99 61.58 -6.77
C ARG A 671 31.75 63.10 -6.92
N ASP A 672 31.88 63.77 -5.77
CA ASP A 672 31.88 65.22 -5.49
C ASP A 672 30.50 65.88 -5.48
N GLY A 673 30.08 66.68 -4.50
CA GLY A 673 30.72 67.28 -3.34
C GLY A 673 29.97 68.58 -3.01
N LEU A 674 29.68 68.79 -1.72
CA LEU A 674 29.38 70.08 -1.06
C LEU A 674 28.09 70.84 -1.44
N VAL A 675 27.19 71.00 -0.46
CA VAL A 675 26.87 72.25 0.26
C VAL A 675 25.45 72.14 0.85
N ARG A 676 25.42 72.32 2.17
CA ARG A 676 24.26 72.53 3.04
C ARG A 676 23.70 73.93 2.82
N ASN A 677 22.38 74.10 2.75
CA ASN A 677 21.69 75.23 3.38
C ASN A 677 20.16 75.06 3.46
N ASP A 678 19.65 75.56 4.58
CA ASP A 678 18.28 75.63 5.07
C ASP A 678 17.37 76.63 4.32
N TYR A 679 16.07 76.51 4.65
CA TYR A 679 14.95 77.44 4.56
C TYR A 679 14.05 77.42 3.31
N GLY A 680 12.73 77.38 3.57
CA GLY A 680 11.74 78.00 2.67
C GLY A 680 10.38 77.32 2.61
N ILE A 681 9.50 77.64 3.56
CA ILE A 681 8.04 77.46 3.45
C ILE A 681 7.51 78.34 2.32
N ALA A 682 6.68 77.80 1.40
CA ALA A 682 5.70 78.58 0.65
C ALA A 682 4.55 77.72 0.11
N HIS A 683 3.34 78.08 0.52
CA HIS A 683 2.06 77.61 -0.01
C HIS A 683 1.83 78.04 -1.47
N GLY A 684 1.15 77.19 -2.24
CA GLY A 684 0.61 77.53 -3.57
C GLY A 684 -0.57 76.64 -3.94
N ARG A 685 -1.78 77.07 -3.55
CA ARG A 685 -3.09 76.79 -4.19
C ARG A 685 -2.95 76.99 -5.72
N SER A 686 -3.71 76.42 -6.65
CA SER A 686 -4.98 75.69 -6.76
C SER A 686 -5.24 75.56 -8.29
N ILE A 687 -6.34 74.91 -8.66
CA ILE A 687 -7.15 75.11 -9.90
C ILE A 687 -7.10 73.94 -10.89
N SER A 688 -8.14 73.10 -10.76
CA SER A 688 -8.83 72.45 -11.87
C SER A 688 -9.52 73.49 -12.76
N PRO A 689 -9.73 73.19 -14.04
CA PRO A 689 -10.93 73.67 -14.72
C PRO A 689 -11.76 72.53 -15.33
N ASP A 690 -13.05 72.59 -15.02
CA ASP A 690 -14.14 71.86 -15.65
C ASP A 690 -14.45 72.35 -17.09
N SER A 691 -14.95 71.40 -17.89
CA SER A 691 -16.00 71.50 -18.92
C SER A 691 -15.96 72.61 -19.99
N HIS A 692 -16.01 72.21 -21.29
CA HIS A 692 -17.16 72.49 -22.17
C HIS A 692 -17.06 71.80 -23.55
N ARG A 693 -18.25 71.63 -24.14
CA ARG A 693 -18.68 70.87 -25.33
C ARG A 693 -18.02 71.20 -26.70
N SER A 694 -17.98 70.14 -27.51
CA SER A 694 -18.41 70.01 -28.93
C SER A 694 -17.50 70.40 -30.12
N ARG A 695 -17.58 69.50 -31.12
CA ARG A 695 -17.37 69.59 -32.58
C ARG A 695 -16.04 69.11 -33.20
N SER A 696 -16.16 67.93 -33.81
CA SER A 696 -15.82 67.55 -35.20
C SER A 696 -14.39 67.68 -35.75
N SER A 697 -13.87 66.51 -36.16
CA SER A 697 -13.22 66.22 -37.46
C SER A 697 -11.87 66.89 -37.79
N ILE A 698 -10.79 66.09 -37.79
CA ILE A 698 -9.97 65.78 -38.98
C ILE A 698 -8.88 64.78 -38.57
N GLU A 699 -9.05 63.53 -39.01
CA GLU A 699 -8.04 62.47 -38.99
C GLU A 699 -7.31 62.53 -40.34
N GLY A 700 -6.04 62.92 -40.33
CA GLY A 700 -5.18 62.96 -41.51
C GLY A 700 -4.00 62.02 -41.35
N ARG A 701 -4.16 60.75 -41.75
CA ARG A 701 -3.04 59.84 -42.05
C ARG A 701 -3.25 59.22 -43.43
N ARG A 702 -2.26 59.38 -44.29
CA ARG A 702 -2.07 58.63 -45.54
C ARG A 702 -0.58 58.30 -45.74
N PRO A 703 -0.25 57.31 -46.59
CA PRO A 703 0.76 56.29 -46.32
C PRO A 703 2.04 56.45 -47.17
N THR A 704 3.10 55.73 -46.81
CA THR A 704 4.30 55.52 -47.66
C THR A 704 4.74 54.05 -47.65
N ALA A 705 4.18 53.29 -48.62
CA ALA A 705 4.82 52.66 -49.80
C ALA A 705 6.33 52.21 -49.82
N PRO A 706 6.72 51.33 -50.79
CA PRO A 706 7.63 50.18 -50.59
C PRO A 706 8.91 50.17 -51.49
N GLY A 707 9.73 49.10 -51.41
CA GLY A 707 10.61 48.62 -52.50
C GLY A 707 11.66 47.57 -52.10
N TYR A 708 11.54 46.30 -52.54
CA TYR A 708 12.33 45.59 -53.60
C TYR A 708 13.80 45.29 -53.22
N GLY A 709 14.44 44.13 -53.43
CA GLY A 709 14.19 42.84 -54.10
C GLY A 709 15.56 42.16 -54.37
N MET A 710 15.66 40.82 -54.36
CA MET A 710 16.84 40.02 -54.80
C MET A 710 17.14 40.26 -56.30
N ALA A 711 18.32 40.02 -56.90
CA ALA A 711 19.47 39.16 -56.59
C ALA A 711 20.76 39.68 -57.31
N TYR A 712 21.92 39.16 -56.84
CA TYR A 712 23.33 39.49 -57.11
C TYR A 712 23.94 40.58 -56.22
#